data_AF-A0A7S6MC47-F1
#
_entry.id   AF-A0A7S6MC47-F1
#
_cell.length_a   1.000
_cell.length_b   1.000
_cell.length_c   1.000
_cell.angle_alpha   90.00
_cell.angle_beta   90.00
_cell.angle_gamma   90.00
#
_symmetry.space_group_name_H-M   'P 1'
#
loop_
_entity.id
_entity.type
_entity.pdbx_description
1 polymer ?
#
loop_
_entity_poly.entity_id
_entity_poly.type
_entity_poly.pdbx_seq_one_letter_code
_entity_poly.pdbx_strand_id
1 'polypeptide(L)'
;MGYRDGEGIPDSRIREVFRQPPEIPPAFNRSALLVGPHGAGKTVLFRFHKVVHDEAGGTALHINLVQDTASISQRDGIGPWTVDIPSDLQRQIAGKTSSLLAISIAERLSLKKRLKIPPTWLDTCLPPSLTSSSQSGSDNLAALQHQVTRAPLRVFDSVFDTRPLGLFLARLAGELERAGAPLLLLFDRADLVTAPALFPVLDLLNQTFHYRALLATRPGHPSRPFVQPTFGGAPGDHYDVWQLGSHPRSPEWAAFARAALEAQFGDPYAALPSSHVDAILAFSGGSCRNAVELVANLVASSRTGDGELLDALDAKHRNENNRVRTALMHHGLDYSSTLSMIRRRVQEESGAPCARPVLHVDRQVPATLWAAATSADAFFDDALRTGALNVAEPQEWLPGARPSAFEVPISLLWTKKHGLDSMLDLREVPIHMKERELLTVSVRATSPPRVFTAYRMNIDASREFRGYFQSRVSRHPELHNIIVLDGRGVPAGADWASVIRKRIRNSNLVVADMTGLRGDVVFEVGFAFGLRKVLVPVILGKGQIKELPAWLRSRQIIPCQESQDLDTLVSTVHSYLLNPSLAPQAKPSRPSPGLAIWYPAADWSAEIQEQFRFAASQESLNAERITPDTPDSIVIKQATSASLLGVGLDGTTSDALVHYLCGAIVAAPRAGQGGTLTRRILIATRNGSDPSELVAESLANCQEVSLLKDAASVRHHVQQFGRQYRQWRDRRKRK
;
A
#
# COMPACT_ATOMS: atom_id res chain seq x y z
N MET A 1 24.38 -14.49 -8.63
CA MET A 1 23.49 -14.02 -7.53
C MET A 1 22.05 -14.30 -7.93
N GLY A 2 21.33 -15.08 -7.14
CA GLY A 2 19.90 -15.36 -7.37
C GLY A 2 19.02 -14.13 -7.13
N TYR A 3 17.84 -14.11 -7.75
CA TYR A 3 16.86 -13.04 -7.57
C TYR A 3 16.24 -13.09 -6.16
N ARG A 4 15.91 -11.95 -5.56
CA ARG A 4 15.30 -11.88 -4.21
C ARG A 4 13.78 -12.04 -4.19
N ASP A 5 13.17 -12.01 -5.37
CA ASP A 5 11.73 -12.14 -5.59
C ASP A 5 11.54 -12.86 -6.94
N GLY A 6 10.54 -13.73 -7.04
CA GLY A 6 10.17 -14.38 -8.29
C GLY A 6 9.73 -13.39 -9.38
N GLU A 7 9.29 -12.18 -8.98
CA GLU A 7 9.04 -11.07 -9.91
C GLU A 7 10.32 -10.52 -10.55
N GLY A 8 11.47 -10.67 -9.87
CA GLY A 8 12.77 -10.20 -10.37
C GLY A 8 13.41 -11.12 -11.41
N ILE A 9 12.95 -12.36 -11.55
CA ILE A 9 13.46 -13.32 -12.53
C ILE A 9 13.08 -12.82 -13.94
N PRO A 10 14.00 -12.65 -14.91
CA PRO A 10 13.64 -12.30 -16.29
C PRO A 10 12.80 -13.40 -16.97
N ASP A 11 11.87 -13.01 -17.87
CA ASP A 11 11.04 -13.99 -18.62
C ASP A 11 11.93 -15.00 -19.38
N SER A 12 13.10 -14.58 -19.89
CA SER A 12 14.06 -15.45 -20.60
C SER A 12 14.67 -16.55 -19.73
N ARG A 13 14.70 -16.37 -18.40
CA ARG A 13 15.29 -17.32 -17.46
C ARG A 13 14.24 -18.10 -16.66
N ILE A 14 12.95 -17.81 -16.89
CA ILE A 14 11.91 -18.36 -16.04
C ILE A 14 11.81 -19.89 -16.14
N ARG A 15 12.13 -20.48 -17.30
CA ARG A 15 12.17 -21.93 -17.49
C ARG A 15 13.29 -22.63 -16.75
N GLU A 16 14.42 -21.96 -16.59
CA GLU A 16 15.56 -22.51 -15.85
C GLU A 16 15.23 -22.60 -14.36
N VAL A 17 14.55 -21.57 -13.84
CA VAL A 17 14.34 -21.36 -12.40
C VAL A 17 13.01 -21.93 -11.91
N PHE A 18 11.96 -21.91 -12.73
CA PHE A 18 10.64 -22.35 -12.32
C PHE A 18 10.64 -23.85 -12.03
N ARG A 19 9.98 -24.22 -10.93
CA ARG A 19 9.60 -25.59 -10.62
C ARG A 19 8.09 -25.62 -10.47
N GLN A 20 7.49 -26.67 -10.98
CA GLN A 20 6.04 -26.80 -10.95
C GLN A 20 5.58 -27.20 -9.54
N PRO A 21 4.64 -26.46 -8.94
CA PRO A 21 4.03 -26.85 -7.68
C PRO A 21 3.26 -28.18 -7.85
N PRO A 22 3.28 -29.07 -6.83
CA PRO A 22 2.72 -30.42 -6.95
C PRO A 22 1.21 -30.44 -7.22
N GLU A 23 0.48 -29.40 -6.82
CA GLU A 23 -0.97 -29.31 -7.00
C GLU A 23 -1.40 -28.82 -8.39
N ILE A 24 -0.47 -28.30 -9.21
CA ILE A 24 -0.81 -27.63 -10.46
C ILE A 24 -0.61 -28.56 -11.66
N PRO A 25 -1.56 -28.62 -12.62
CA PRO A 25 -1.40 -29.41 -13.83
C PRO A 25 -0.34 -28.82 -14.79
N PRO A 26 0.37 -29.64 -15.59
CA PRO A 26 1.37 -29.18 -16.57
C PRO A 26 0.85 -28.14 -17.57
N ALA A 27 -0.44 -28.23 -17.90
CA ALA A 27 -1.14 -27.26 -18.73
C ALA A 27 -2.58 -27.10 -18.24
N PHE A 28 -3.09 -25.86 -18.30
CA PHE A 28 -4.49 -25.56 -18.03
C PHE A 28 -5.31 -25.75 -19.31
N ASN A 29 -6.14 -26.79 -19.33
CA ASN A 29 -7.02 -27.06 -20.48
C ASN A 29 -8.30 -26.24 -20.45
N ARG A 30 -8.63 -25.65 -19.30
CA ARG A 30 -9.84 -24.88 -19.03
C ARG A 30 -9.48 -23.55 -18.39
N SER A 31 -10.41 -22.60 -18.41
CA SER A 31 -10.32 -21.41 -17.55
C SER A 31 -10.29 -21.85 -16.09
N ALA A 32 -9.49 -21.17 -15.27
CA ALA A 32 -9.27 -21.59 -13.90
C ALA A 32 -9.06 -20.43 -12.92
N LEU A 33 -9.51 -20.65 -11.69
CA LEU A 33 -9.22 -19.82 -10.54
C LEU A 33 -8.05 -20.43 -9.77
N LEU A 34 -6.96 -19.68 -9.66
CA LEU A 34 -5.78 -20.06 -8.92
C LEU A 34 -5.78 -19.34 -7.57
N VAL A 35 -5.92 -20.11 -6.50
CA VAL A 35 -6.00 -19.62 -5.13
C VAL A 35 -4.76 -20.02 -4.37
N GLY A 36 -4.30 -19.20 -3.43
CA GLY A 36 -3.26 -19.62 -2.49
C GLY A 36 -2.83 -18.48 -1.58
N PRO A 37 -2.08 -18.74 -0.50
CA PRO A 37 -1.66 -17.71 0.42
C PRO A 37 -0.74 -16.67 -0.24
N HIS A 38 -0.47 -15.59 0.50
CA HIS A 38 0.49 -14.58 0.04
C HIS A 38 1.87 -15.22 -0.18
N GLY A 39 2.46 -15.01 -1.36
CA GLY A 39 3.79 -15.53 -1.66
C GLY A 39 3.86 -16.98 -2.16
N ALA A 40 2.71 -17.65 -2.40
CA ALA A 40 2.65 -19.03 -2.89
C ALA A 40 3.17 -19.27 -4.33
N GLY A 41 3.70 -18.25 -5.02
CA GLY A 41 4.29 -18.41 -6.36
C GLY A 41 3.35 -18.21 -7.56
N LYS A 42 2.09 -17.79 -7.35
CA LYS A 42 1.08 -17.53 -8.41
C LYS A 42 1.61 -16.71 -9.61
N THR A 43 2.25 -15.57 -9.34
CA THR A 43 2.78 -14.69 -10.40
C THR A 43 3.88 -15.35 -11.22
N VAL A 44 4.76 -16.14 -10.59
CA VAL A 44 5.84 -16.85 -11.28
C VAL A 44 5.26 -17.95 -12.17
N LEU A 45 4.26 -18.69 -11.66
CA LEU A 45 3.52 -19.68 -12.43
C LEU A 45 2.86 -19.07 -13.68
N PHE A 46 2.19 -17.91 -13.55
CA PHE A 46 1.58 -17.22 -14.68
C PHE A 46 2.61 -16.80 -15.73
N ARG A 47 3.75 -16.25 -15.30
CA ARG A 47 4.82 -15.87 -16.22
C ARG A 47 5.44 -17.08 -16.92
N PHE A 48 5.56 -18.22 -16.24
CA PHE A 48 6.00 -19.47 -16.85
C PHE A 48 5.01 -19.93 -17.94
N HIS A 49 3.70 -20.00 -17.62
CA HIS A 49 2.68 -20.37 -18.60
C HIS A 49 2.58 -19.40 -19.77
N LYS A 50 2.82 -18.11 -19.55
CA LYS A 50 2.93 -17.13 -20.64
C LYS A 50 4.01 -17.53 -21.64
N VAL A 51 5.22 -17.84 -21.17
CA VAL A 51 6.35 -18.23 -22.03
C VAL A 51 6.06 -19.56 -22.73
N VAL A 52 5.57 -20.57 -22.00
CA VAL A 52 5.21 -21.87 -22.58
C VAL A 52 4.14 -21.74 -23.67
N HIS A 53 3.09 -20.96 -23.41
CA HIS A 53 2.00 -20.76 -24.35
C HIS A 53 2.42 -19.97 -25.60
N ASP A 54 3.22 -18.92 -25.42
CA ASP A 54 3.74 -18.13 -26.55
C ASP A 54 4.65 -18.96 -27.47
N GLU A 55 5.50 -19.83 -26.90
CA GLU A 55 6.37 -20.71 -27.68
C GLU A 55 5.61 -21.84 -28.40
N ALA A 56 4.49 -22.30 -27.84
CA ALA A 56 3.59 -23.24 -28.49
C ALA A 56 2.77 -22.62 -29.65
N GLY A 57 3.08 -21.38 -30.05
CA GLY A 57 2.41 -20.65 -31.12
C GLY A 57 1.21 -19.80 -30.67
N GLY A 58 0.84 -19.88 -29.39
CA GLY A 58 -0.27 -19.12 -28.82
C GLY A 58 0.01 -17.63 -28.62
N THR A 59 -0.97 -16.95 -28.04
CA THR A 59 -0.84 -15.55 -27.60
C THR A 59 -1.24 -15.45 -26.13
N ALA A 60 -0.26 -15.28 -25.24
CA ALA A 60 -0.52 -15.06 -23.81
C ALA A 60 -0.38 -13.58 -23.42
N LEU A 61 -1.32 -13.10 -22.61
CA LEU A 61 -1.32 -11.75 -22.03
C LEU A 61 -1.32 -11.84 -20.50
N HIS A 62 -0.28 -11.28 -19.88
CA HIS A 62 -0.24 -11.07 -18.42
C HIS A 62 -0.85 -9.71 -18.09
N ILE A 63 -1.86 -9.72 -17.24
CA ILE A 63 -2.69 -8.57 -16.87
C ILE A 63 -2.56 -8.40 -15.36
N ASN A 64 -1.98 -7.29 -14.94
CA ASN A 64 -1.85 -6.97 -13.52
C ASN A 64 -3.03 -6.08 -13.14
N LEU A 65 -4.06 -6.67 -12.54
CA LEU A 65 -5.32 -5.97 -12.27
C LEU A 65 -5.10 -4.68 -11.47
N VAL A 66 -4.17 -4.67 -10.51
CA VAL A 66 -3.85 -3.48 -9.71
C VAL A 66 -3.34 -2.33 -10.58
N GLN A 67 -2.52 -2.62 -11.59
CA GLN A 67 -1.96 -1.61 -12.49
C GLN A 67 -2.99 -1.21 -13.55
N ASP A 68 -3.64 -2.19 -14.16
CA ASP A 68 -4.59 -1.98 -15.26
C ASP A 68 -5.89 -1.29 -14.79
N THR A 69 -6.27 -1.43 -13.51
CA THR A 69 -7.43 -0.74 -12.92
C THR A 69 -7.02 0.33 -11.90
N ALA A 70 -5.77 0.80 -11.94
CA ALA A 70 -5.21 1.72 -10.94
C ALA A 70 -6.02 3.01 -10.76
N SER A 71 -6.69 3.50 -11.81
CA SER A 71 -7.49 4.72 -11.71
C SER A 71 -8.65 4.62 -10.71
N ILE A 72 -9.20 3.42 -10.51
CA ILE A 72 -10.33 3.20 -9.60
C ILE A 72 -9.89 3.43 -8.15
N SER A 73 -8.72 2.92 -7.78
CA SER A 73 -8.17 3.13 -6.43
C SER A 73 -7.50 4.49 -6.26
N GLN A 74 -6.73 4.94 -7.25
CA GLN A 74 -5.93 6.17 -7.14
C GLN A 74 -6.71 7.46 -7.37
N ARG A 75 -7.76 7.44 -8.20
CA ARG A 75 -8.56 8.63 -8.54
C ARG A 75 -9.95 8.59 -7.94
N ASP A 76 -10.63 7.46 -8.10
CA ASP A 76 -12.00 7.33 -7.60
C ASP A 76 -12.03 7.03 -6.09
N GLY A 77 -10.88 6.74 -5.48
CA GLY A 77 -10.74 6.53 -4.03
C GLY A 77 -11.27 5.19 -3.54
N ILE A 78 -11.52 4.24 -4.45
CA ILE A 78 -12.13 2.94 -4.16
C ILE A 78 -11.05 1.87 -4.19
N GLY A 79 -10.50 1.59 -3.01
CA GLY A 79 -9.42 0.62 -2.84
C GLY A 79 -9.92 -0.82 -2.67
N PRO A 80 -8.98 -1.79 -2.62
CA PRO A 80 -9.32 -3.21 -2.47
C PRO A 80 -10.03 -3.57 -1.16
N TRP A 81 -9.90 -2.76 -0.12
CA TRP A 81 -10.50 -2.99 1.20
C TRP A 81 -11.70 -2.09 1.45
N THR A 82 -12.23 -1.43 0.42
CA THR A 82 -13.48 -0.65 0.54
C THR A 82 -14.66 -1.63 0.67
N VAL A 83 -15.35 -1.56 1.80
CA VAL A 83 -16.58 -2.33 2.10
C VAL A 83 -17.82 -1.49 1.81
N ASP A 84 -18.99 -2.14 1.71
CA ASP A 84 -20.31 -1.50 1.58
C ASP A 84 -20.47 -0.52 0.41
N ILE A 85 -19.92 -0.88 -0.75
CA ILE A 85 -20.05 -0.09 -1.98
C ILE A 85 -21.52 -0.12 -2.45
N PRO A 86 -22.18 1.03 -2.62
CA PRO A 86 -23.56 1.10 -3.15
C PRO A 86 -23.70 0.42 -4.51
N SER A 87 -24.83 -0.24 -4.77
CA SER A 87 -25.03 -1.09 -5.97
C SER A 87 -24.86 -0.34 -7.30
N ASP A 88 -25.28 0.92 -7.36
CA ASP A 88 -25.06 1.83 -8.49
C ASP A 88 -23.57 2.10 -8.72
N LEU A 89 -22.81 2.32 -7.64
CA LEU A 89 -21.37 2.50 -7.71
C LEU A 89 -20.65 1.20 -8.10
N GLN A 90 -21.13 0.04 -7.65
CA GLN A 90 -20.62 -1.26 -8.08
C GLN A 90 -20.73 -1.44 -9.61
N ARG A 91 -21.89 -1.11 -10.19
CA ARG A 91 -22.12 -1.14 -11.65
C ARG A 91 -21.14 -0.22 -12.39
N GLN A 92 -20.98 1.01 -11.91
CA GLN A 92 -20.06 1.98 -12.52
C GLN A 92 -18.60 1.53 -12.47
N ILE A 93 -18.15 0.95 -11.34
CA ILE A 93 -16.80 0.38 -11.19
C ILE A 93 -16.58 -0.77 -12.17
N ALA A 94 -17.57 -1.67 -12.29
CA ALA A 94 -17.50 -2.81 -13.20
C ALA A 94 -17.47 -2.36 -14.68
N GLY A 95 -18.27 -1.36 -15.04
CA GLY A 95 -18.26 -0.74 -16.36
C GLY A 95 -16.90 -0.11 -16.69
N LYS A 96 -16.34 0.69 -15.78
CA LYS A 96 -15.02 1.32 -15.97
C LYS A 96 -13.90 0.28 -16.06
N THR A 97 -13.96 -0.78 -15.25
CA THR A 97 -13.02 -1.90 -15.32
C THR A 97 -13.08 -2.58 -16.69
N SER A 98 -14.28 -2.80 -17.24
CA SER A 98 -14.46 -3.37 -18.57
C SER A 98 -13.77 -2.54 -19.66
N SER A 99 -13.96 -1.22 -19.63
CA SER A 99 -13.31 -0.31 -20.58
C SER A 99 -11.78 -0.32 -20.47
N LEU A 100 -11.25 -0.22 -19.24
CA LEU A 100 -9.81 -0.19 -18.98
C LEU A 100 -9.12 -1.49 -19.44
N LEU A 101 -9.73 -2.65 -19.13
CA LEU A 101 -9.20 -3.95 -19.55
C LEU A 101 -9.27 -4.13 -21.07
N ALA A 102 -10.37 -3.72 -21.71
CA ALA A 102 -10.50 -3.82 -23.16
C ALA A 102 -9.40 -3.02 -23.88
N ILE A 103 -9.15 -1.77 -23.46
CA ILE A 103 -8.11 -0.93 -24.05
C ILE A 103 -6.71 -1.52 -23.79
N SER A 104 -6.42 -1.91 -22.55
CA SER A 104 -5.12 -2.48 -22.17
C SER A 104 -4.81 -3.77 -22.95
N ILE A 105 -5.81 -4.64 -23.13
CA ILE A 105 -5.69 -5.86 -23.94
C ILE A 105 -5.49 -5.50 -25.42
N ALA A 106 -6.27 -4.55 -25.94
CA ALA A 106 -6.17 -4.11 -27.32
C ALA A 106 -4.77 -3.56 -27.65
N GLU A 107 -4.23 -2.71 -26.78
CA GLU A 107 -2.90 -2.13 -26.89
C GLU A 107 -1.82 -3.23 -26.91
N ARG A 108 -1.86 -4.16 -25.95
CA ARG A 108 -0.90 -5.27 -25.87
C ARG A 108 -0.94 -6.18 -27.09
N LEU A 109 -2.12 -6.52 -27.62
CA LEU A 109 -2.26 -7.35 -28.83
C LEU A 109 -1.79 -6.61 -30.09
N SER A 110 -2.10 -5.31 -30.20
CA SER A 110 -1.64 -4.47 -31.29
C SER A 110 -0.12 -4.40 -31.32
N LEU A 111 0.53 -4.25 -30.17
CA LEU A 111 1.99 -4.23 -30.05
C LEU A 111 2.61 -5.62 -30.32
N LYS A 112 2.03 -6.70 -29.78
CA LYS A 112 2.63 -8.04 -29.82
C LYS A 112 2.44 -8.76 -31.15
N LYS A 113 1.26 -8.66 -31.77
CA LYS A 113 0.89 -9.41 -32.97
C LYS A 113 0.61 -8.51 -34.19
N ARG A 114 0.76 -7.18 -34.06
CA ARG A 114 0.35 -6.20 -35.08
C ARG A 114 -1.10 -6.40 -35.52
N LEU A 115 -1.93 -6.94 -34.61
CA LEU A 115 -3.33 -7.20 -34.88
C LEU A 115 -4.06 -5.85 -35.01
N LYS A 116 -4.67 -5.61 -36.18
CA LYS A 116 -5.51 -4.43 -36.37
C LYS A 116 -6.87 -4.68 -35.74
N ILE A 117 -7.13 -4.05 -34.61
CA ILE A 117 -8.40 -4.19 -33.89
C ILE A 117 -9.38 -3.16 -34.45
N PRO A 118 -10.52 -3.59 -35.02
CA PRO A 118 -11.55 -2.67 -35.50
C PRO A 118 -12.04 -1.76 -34.37
N PRO A 119 -12.12 -0.42 -34.56
CA PRO A 119 -12.61 0.50 -33.53
C PRO A 119 -13.99 0.11 -33.00
N THR A 120 -14.86 -0.36 -33.89
CA THR A 120 -16.22 -0.83 -33.58
C THR A 120 -16.28 -1.97 -32.57
N TRP A 121 -15.21 -2.75 -32.41
CA TRP A 121 -15.15 -3.81 -31.39
C TRP A 121 -14.79 -3.25 -30.03
N LEU A 122 -13.95 -2.21 -29.99
CA LEU A 122 -13.57 -1.55 -28.75
C LEU A 122 -14.69 -0.61 -28.28
N ASP A 123 -15.41 0.03 -29.20
CA ASP A 123 -16.50 0.97 -28.92
C ASP A 123 -17.62 0.33 -28.08
N THR A 124 -17.87 -0.98 -28.21
CA THR A 124 -18.84 -1.66 -27.35
C THR A 124 -18.43 -1.67 -25.88
N CYS A 125 -17.13 -1.62 -25.60
CA CYS A 125 -16.57 -1.57 -24.25
C CYS A 125 -16.45 -0.14 -23.70
N LEU A 126 -16.87 0.88 -24.44
CA LEU A 126 -16.74 2.29 -24.08
C LEU A 126 -18.11 2.92 -23.86
N PRO A 127 -18.22 3.89 -22.95
CA PRO A 127 -19.45 4.66 -22.82
C PRO A 127 -19.65 5.54 -24.06
N PRO A 128 -20.90 5.85 -24.46
CA PRO A 128 -21.19 6.63 -25.67
C PRO A 128 -20.51 7.99 -25.75
N SER A 129 -20.23 8.62 -24.60
CA SER A 129 -19.50 9.88 -24.54
C SER A 129 -18.01 9.78 -24.88
N LEU A 130 -17.46 8.56 -24.90
CA LEU A 130 -16.05 8.26 -25.20
C LEU A 130 -15.87 7.46 -26.50
N THR A 131 -16.96 6.95 -27.11
CA THR A 131 -16.93 6.38 -28.46
C THR A 131 -16.78 7.52 -29.47
N SER A 132 -15.58 7.72 -30.03
CA SER A 132 -15.31 8.87 -30.87
C SER A 132 -16.04 8.79 -32.21
N SER A 133 -16.79 9.83 -32.56
CA SER A 133 -16.92 10.25 -33.95
C SER A 133 -15.52 10.62 -34.49
N SER A 134 -15.00 9.85 -35.45
CA SER A 134 -13.97 10.23 -36.44
C SER A 134 -12.46 10.33 -36.07
N GLN A 135 -11.90 9.48 -35.19
CA GLN A 135 -10.42 9.28 -35.14
C GLN A 135 -10.04 7.79 -35.15
N SER A 136 -10.34 7.13 -36.26
CA SER A 136 -10.13 5.71 -36.50
C SER A 136 -8.67 5.41 -36.89
N GLY A 137 -7.83 5.08 -35.91
CA GLY A 137 -6.50 4.53 -36.12
C GLY A 137 -5.96 3.90 -34.84
N SER A 138 -5.17 2.82 -34.96
CA SER A 138 -4.43 2.18 -33.86
C SER A 138 -3.54 3.15 -33.07
N ASP A 139 -3.23 4.32 -33.66
CA ASP A 139 -2.32 5.33 -33.13
C ASP A 139 -2.91 6.13 -31.95
N ASN A 140 -4.18 5.92 -31.58
CA ASN A 140 -4.86 6.71 -30.55
C ASN A 140 -5.28 5.92 -29.29
N LEU A 141 -4.88 4.65 -29.14
CA LEU A 141 -5.22 3.83 -27.96
C LEU A 141 -4.68 4.44 -26.65
N ALA A 142 -3.49 5.03 -26.67
CA ALA A 142 -2.92 5.71 -25.50
C ALA A 142 -3.72 6.96 -25.09
N ALA A 143 -4.24 7.72 -26.05
CA ALA A 143 -5.10 8.87 -25.77
C ALA A 143 -6.45 8.42 -25.20
N LEU A 144 -7.03 7.36 -25.77
CA LEU A 144 -8.27 6.77 -25.27
C LEU A 144 -8.09 6.21 -23.85
N GLN A 145 -6.98 5.51 -23.57
CA GLN A 145 -6.64 5.04 -22.23
C GLN A 145 -6.60 6.21 -21.25
N HIS A 146 -5.98 7.33 -21.63
CA HIS A 146 -5.91 8.53 -20.80
C HIS A 146 -7.29 9.15 -20.54
N GLN A 147 -8.16 9.20 -21.55
CA GLN A 147 -9.54 9.66 -21.43
C GLN A 147 -10.36 8.78 -20.48
N VAL A 148 -10.35 7.45 -20.67
CA VAL A 148 -11.06 6.50 -19.80
C VAL A 148 -10.54 6.57 -18.36
N THR A 149 -9.22 6.66 -18.18
CA THR A 149 -8.61 6.81 -16.84
C THR A 149 -9.08 8.09 -16.14
N ARG A 150 -9.34 9.18 -16.88
CA ARG A 150 -9.78 10.49 -16.33
C ARG A 150 -11.28 10.63 -16.19
N ALA A 151 -12.07 9.84 -16.92
CA ALA A 151 -13.52 9.94 -16.90
C ALA A 151 -14.09 9.55 -15.52
N PRO A 152 -15.12 10.28 -15.04
CA PRO A 152 -15.77 9.97 -13.77
C PRO A 152 -16.59 8.67 -13.87
N LEU A 153 -16.70 7.93 -12.76
CA LEU A 153 -17.37 6.63 -12.69
C LEU A 153 -18.80 6.63 -13.27
N ARG A 154 -19.59 7.67 -13.01
CA ARG A 154 -20.98 7.80 -13.48
C ARG A 154 -21.19 7.60 -14.99
N VAL A 155 -20.16 7.88 -15.80
CA VAL A 155 -20.24 7.76 -17.26
C VAL A 155 -20.28 6.29 -17.70
N PHE A 156 -19.77 5.38 -16.87
CA PHE A 156 -19.62 3.96 -17.20
C PHE A 156 -20.81 3.08 -16.80
N ASP A 157 -21.87 3.64 -16.23
CA ASP A 157 -23.03 2.84 -15.76
C ASP A 157 -23.67 2.02 -16.89
N SER A 158 -23.80 2.61 -18.09
CA SER A 158 -24.36 1.94 -19.28
C SER A 158 -23.48 0.80 -19.85
N VAL A 159 -22.19 0.79 -19.52
CA VAL A 159 -21.24 -0.20 -20.04
C VAL A 159 -21.43 -1.54 -19.34
N PHE A 160 -21.80 -1.55 -18.06
CA PHE A 160 -21.94 -2.80 -17.31
C PHE A 160 -23.08 -3.69 -17.83
N ASP A 161 -24.24 -3.12 -18.14
CA ASP A 161 -25.43 -3.88 -18.54
C ASP A 161 -25.22 -4.68 -19.85
N THR A 162 -24.37 -4.17 -20.75
CA THR A 162 -24.15 -4.76 -22.08
C THR A 162 -23.07 -5.86 -22.09
N ARG A 163 -22.40 -6.10 -20.95
CA ARG A 163 -21.34 -7.11 -20.76
C ARG A 163 -20.29 -7.15 -21.89
N PRO A 164 -19.72 -6.01 -22.28
CA PRO A 164 -19.06 -5.89 -23.57
C PRO A 164 -17.68 -6.55 -23.60
N LEU A 165 -17.02 -6.71 -22.45
CA LEU A 165 -15.66 -7.26 -22.39
C LEU A 165 -15.58 -8.71 -22.88
N GLY A 166 -16.52 -9.57 -22.48
CA GLY A 166 -16.56 -10.97 -22.91
C GLY A 166 -16.78 -11.10 -24.42
N LEU A 167 -17.70 -10.31 -24.98
CA LEU A 167 -17.98 -10.29 -26.42
C LEU A 167 -16.78 -9.75 -27.23
N PHE A 168 -16.14 -8.70 -26.74
CA PHE A 168 -14.93 -8.15 -27.33
C PHE A 168 -13.81 -9.20 -27.38
N LEU A 169 -13.57 -9.90 -26.27
CA LEU A 169 -12.55 -10.93 -26.19
C LEU A 169 -12.89 -12.17 -27.02
N ALA A 170 -14.16 -12.56 -27.09
CA ALA A 170 -14.60 -13.66 -27.94
C ALA A 170 -14.29 -13.40 -29.42
N ARG A 171 -14.55 -12.16 -29.90
CA ARG A 171 -14.21 -11.76 -31.28
C ARG A 171 -12.69 -11.80 -31.51
N LEU A 172 -11.92 -11.23 -30.60
CA LEU A 172 -10.45 -11.26 -30.69
C LEU A 172 -9.88 -12.68 -30.66
N ALA A 173 -10.40 -13.53 -29.79
CA ALA A 173 -9.98 -14.92 -29.67
C ALA A 173 -10.27 -15.69 -30.96
N GLY A 174 -11.44 -15.49 -31.57
CA GLY A 174 -11.79 -16.13 -32.84
C GLY A 174 -10.90 -15.69 -34.01
N GLU A 175 -10.48 -14.41 -34.08
CA GLU A 175 -9.49 -13.96 -35.07
C GLU A 175 -8.12 -14.60 -34.85
N LEU A 176 -7.66 -14.62 -33.60
CA LEU A 176 -6.36 -15.18 -33.24
C LEU A 176 -6.31 -16.70 -33.44
N GLU A 177 -7.39 -17.40 -33.13
CA GLU A 177 -7.52 -18.85 -33.36
C GLU A 177 -7.52 -19.18 -34.85
N ARG A 178 -8.20 -18.39 -35.69
CA ARG A 178 -8.11 -18.52 -37.16
C ARG A 178 -6.69 -18.29 -37.69
N ALA A 179 -5.88 -17.50 -36.99
CA ALA A 179 -4.46 -17.33 -37.25
C ALA A 179 -3.56 -18.38 -36.57
N GLY A 180 -4.12 -19.42 -35.95
CA GLY A 180 -3.39 -20.50 -35.27
C GLY A 180 -2.76 -20.11 -33.93
N ALA A 181 -3.19 -18.98 -33.34
CA ALA A 181 -2.56 -18.38 -32.16
C ALA A 181 -3.52 -18.23 -30.97
N PRO A 182 -4.00 -19.33 -30.35
CA PRO A 182 -5.03 -19.30 -29.32
C PRO A 182 -4.71 -18.32 -28.18
N LEU A 183 -5.74 -17.64 -27.66
CA LEU A 183 -5.60 -16.57 -26.66
C LEU A 183 -5.63 -17.13 -25.23
N LEU A 184 -4.62 -16.76 -24.44
CA LEU A 184 -4.53 -17.03 -23.00
C LEU A 184 -4.44 -15.71 -22.22
N LEU A 185 -5.38 -15.50 -21.30
CA LEU A 185 -5.45 -14.32 -20.44
C LEU A 185 -5.06 -14.72 -19.01
N LEU A 186 -4.09 -14.01 -18.44
CA LEU A 186 -3.51 -14.29 -17.13
C LEU A 186 -3.75 -13.09 -16.21
N PHE A 187 -4.84 -13.11 -15.45
CA PHE A 187 -5.27 -12.03 -14.56
C PHE A 187 -4.67 -12.19 -13.17
N ASP A 188 -3.67 -11.37 -12.85
CA ASP A 188 -2.93 -11.44 -11.59
C ASP A 188 -3.45 -10.43 -10.56
N ARG A 189 -3.23 -10.77 -9.28
CA ARG A 189 -3.50 -9.90 -8.11
C ARG A 189 -4.97 -9.49 -7.94
N ALA A 190 -5.89 -10.41 -8.19
CA ALA A 190 -7.32 -10.18 -7.98
C ALA A 190 -7.66 -9.82 -6.52
N ASP A 191 -6.86 -10.29 -5.56
CA ASP A 191 -6.99 -9.96 -4.13
C ASP A 191 -6.73 -8.49 -3.80
N LEU A 192 -6.09 -7.75 -4.71
CA LEU A 192 -5.66 -6.36 -4.53
C LEU A 192 -6.49 -5.36 -5.33
N VAL A 193 -7.65 -5.76 -5.84
CA VAL A 193 -8.66 -4.84 -6.38
C VAL A 193 -9.98 -4.98 -5.61
N THR A 194 -10.89 -4.02 -5.81
CA THR A 194 -12.20 -4.03 -5.17
C THR A 194 -13.12 -5.07 -5.79
N ALA A 195 -14.04 -5.65 -5.02
CA ALA A 195 -14.93 -6.71 -5.48
C ALA A 195 -15.69 -6.39 -6.77
N PRO A 196 -16.27 -5.17 -6.96
CA PRO A 196 -16.98 -4.86 -8.20
C PRO A 196 -16.08 -4.77 -9.44
N ALA A 197 -14.78 -4.51 -9.26
CA ALA A 197 -13.83 -4.53 -10.38
C ALA A 197 -13.58 -5.96 -10.88
N LEU A 198 -13.84 -6.99 -10.06
CA LEU A 198 -13.71 -8.37 -10.48
C LEU A 198 -14.91 -8.90 -11.26
N PHE A 199 -16.11 -8.31 -11.14
CA PHE A 199 -17.30 -8.79 -11.86
C PHE A 199 -17.05 -9.05 -13.35
N PRO A 200 -16.54 -8.08 -14.14
CA PRO A 200 -16.30 -8.32 -15.57
C PRO A 200 -15.17 -9.31 -15.84
N VAL A 201 -14.25 -9.55 -14.89
CA VAL A 201 -13.16 -10.53 -15.02
C VAL A 201 -13.65 -11.94 -14.73
N LEU A 202 -14.50 -12.09 -13.72
CA LEU A 202 -15.09 -13.37 -13.32
C LEU A 202 -16.02 -13.92 -14.39
N ASP A 203 -16.75 -13.03 -15.08
CA ASP A 203 -17.54 -13.41 -16.26
C ASP A 203 -16.68 -14.05 -17.37
N LEU A 204 -15.38 -13.74 -17.44
CA LEU A 204 -14.46 -14.34 -18.42
C LEU A 204 -14.00 -15.75 -18.03
N LEU A 205 -14.17 -16.17 -16.78
CA LEU A 205 -13.88 -17.55 -16.39
C LEU A 205 -14.89 -18.54 -17.00
N ASN A 206 -16.07 -18.07 -17.39
CA ASN A 206 -17.07 -18.89 -18.05
C ASN A 206 -16.58 -19.39 -19.42
N GLN A 207 -16.64 -20.70 -19.64
CA GLN A 207 -16.07 -21.44 -20.78
C GLN A 207 -16.81 -21.28 -22.13
N THR A 208 -17.62 -20.24 -22.28
CA THR A 208 -18.44 -20.06 -23.48
C THR A 208 -17.65 -19.64 -24.73
N PHE A 209 -16.35 -19.37 -24.64
CA PHE A 209 -15.58 -18.75 -25.71
C PHE A 209 -14.21 -19.40 -25.96
N HIS A 210 -13.64 -19.14 -27.15
CA HIS A 210 -12.40 -19.70 -27.68
C HIS A 210 -11.09 -19.21 -27.01
N TYR A 211 -11.18 -18.55 -25.86
CA TYR A 211 -10.01 -18.14 -25.06
C TYR A 211 -9.97 -18.90 -23.72
N ARG A 212 -8.80 -18.94 -23.10
CA ARG A 212 -8.63 -19.42 -21.72
C ARG A 212 -8.30 -18.25 -20.80
N ALA A 213 -8.96 -18.18 -19.64
CA ALA A 213 -8.70 -17.18 -18.63
C ALA A 213 -8.25 -17.84 -17.32
N LEU A 214 -7.08 -17.44 -16.82
CA LEU A 214 -6.59 -17.83 -15.49
C LEU A 214 -6.63 -16.61 -14.57
N LEU A 215 -7.24 -16.74 -13.40
CA LEU A 215 -7.36 -15.68 -12.41
C LEU A 215 -6.62 -16.05 -11.13
N ALA A 216 -5.63 -15.27 -10.73
CA ALA A 216 -4.88 -15.48 -9.49
C ALA A 216 -5.41 -14.61 -8.35
N THR A 217 -5.78 -15.25 -7.24
CA THR A 217 -6.27 -14.58 -6.03
C THR A 217 -5.70 -15.19 -4.76
N ARG A 218 -6.02 -14.58 -3.61
CA ARG A 218 -5.85 -15.18 -2.28
C ARG A 218 -7.19 -15.67 -1.76
N PRO A 219 -7.17 -16.63 -0.81
CA PRO A 219 -8.33 -16.89 0.02
C PRO A 219 -8.82 -15.60 0.68
N GLY A 220 -10.13 -15.51 0.93
CA GLY A 220 -10.71 -14.38 1.67
C GLY A 220 -11.09 -13.17 0.82
N HIS A 221 -11.24 -13.33 -0.49
CA HIS A 221 -12.13 -12.40 -1.19
C HIS A 221 -13.57 -12.79 -0.87
N PRO A 222 -14.51 -11.83 -0.66
CA PRO A 222 -15.91 -12.14 -0.45
C PRO A 222 -16.38 -13.18 -1.46
N SER A 223 -17.00 -14.25 -0.97
CA SER A 223 -17.36 -15.38 -1.82
C SER A 223 -18.43 -15.04 -2.85
N ARG A 224 -19.33 -14.10 -2.52
CA ARG A 224 -20.47 -13.71 -3.37
C ARG A 224 -20.10 -13.42 -4.83
N PRO A 225 -19.10 -12.58 -5.17
CA PRO A 225 -18.67 -12.38 -6.56
C PRO A 225 -18.28 -13.66 -7.30
N PHE A 226 -17.65 -14.62 -6.61
CA PHE A 226 -17.14 -15.85 -7.24
C PHE A 226 -18.20 -16.96 -7.39
N VAL A 227 -19.23 -16.94 -6.54
CA VAL A 227 -20.33 -17.92 -6.55
C VAL A 227 -21.49 -17.43 -7.41
N GLN A 228 -21.68 -16.11 -7.49
CA GLN A 228 -22.66 -15.47 -8.36
C GLN A 228 -21.97 -14.51 -9.32
N PRO A 229 -21.09 -15.00 -10.23
CA PRO A 229 -20.75 -14.20 -11.39
C PRO A 229 -22.06 -13.88 -12.13
N THR A 230 -22.08 -12.79 -12.89
CA THR A 230 -23.29 -12.29 -13.58
C THR A 230 -23.88 -13.33 -14.56
N PHE A 231 -23.14 -14.39 -14.87
CA PHE A 231 -23.51 -15.52 -15.71
C PHE A 231 -23.77 -16.87 -15.00
N GLY A 232 -23.82 -16.93 -13.66
CA GLY A 232 -24.14 -18.18 -12.96
C GLY A 232 -23.11 -19.31 -13.14
N GLY A 233 -21.88 -18.96 -13.55
CA GLY A 233 -20.77 -19.91 -13.66
C GLY A 233 -20.41 -20.50 -12.30
N ALA A 234 -20.69 -21.78 -12.11
CA ALA A 234 -20.30 -22.53 -10.92
C ALA A 234 -18.85 -23.07 -11.05
N PRO A 235 -18.04 -23.00 -9.97
CA PRO A 235 -16.78 -23.73 -9.87
C PRO A 235 -16.95 -25.23 -10.19
N GLY A 236 -15.98 -25.84 -10.87
CA GLY A 236 -16.02 -27.24 -11.33
C GLY A 236 -16.78 -27.41 -12.66
N ASP A 237 -17.95 -26.79 -12.77
CA ASP A 237 -18.77 -26.86 -13.98
C ASP A 237 -18.23 -25.96 -15.09
N HIS A 238 -17.89 -24.70 -14.77
CA HIS A 238 -17.54 -23.68 -15.76
C HIS A 238 -16.08 -23.26 -15.71
N TYR A 239 -15.38 -23.50 -14.61
CA TYR A 239 -13.95 -23.24 -14.46
C TYR A 239 -13.39 -24.10 -13.33
N ASP A 240 -12.11 -24.44 -13.42
CA ASP A 240 -11.46 -25.25 -12.39
C ASP A 240 -10.95 -24.36 -11.25
N VAL A 241 -10.89 -24.88 -10.02
CA VAL A 241 -10.26 -24.20 -8.88
C VAL A 241 -9.03 -24.98 -8.48
N TRP A 242 -7.88 -24.31 -8.45
CA TRP A 242 -6.61 -24.90 -8.06
C TRP A 242 -6.03 -24.14 -6.87
N GLN A 243 -5.69 -24.85 -5.80
CA GLN A 243 -5.14 -24.27 -4.58
C GLN A 243 -3.64 -24.57 -4.46
N LEU A 244 -2.82 -23.52 -4.54
CA LEU A 244 -1.39 -23.58 -4.30
C LEU A 244 -1.09 -23.58 -2.81
N GLY A 245 -0.22 -24.50 -2.39
CA GLY A 245 0.16 -24.63 -0.99
C GLY A 245 -1.02 -25.04 -0.14
N SER A 246 -1.85 -25.97 -0.63
CA SER A 246 -2.88 -26.64 0.16
C SER A 246 -2.26 -27.58 1.18
N HIS A 247 -1.09 -28.15 0.86
CA HIS A 247 -0.34 -29.04 1.72
C HIS A 247 1.11 -28.61 1.93
N PRO A 248 1.38 -27.43 2.53
CA PRO A 248 2.73 -26.87 2.63
C PRO A 248 3.70 -27.69 3.47
N ARG A 249 3.22 -28.71 4.19
CA ARG A 249 4.03 -29.62 5.02
C ARG A 249 4.24 -30.98 4.40
N SER A 250 3.62 -31.24 3.25
CA SER A 250 3.79 -32.50 2.54
C SER A 250 5.26 -32.67 2.08
N PRO A 251 5.77 -33.91 2.06
CA PRO A 251 7.07 -34.20 1.47
C PRO A 251 7.20 -33.67 0.03
N GLU A 252 6.12 -33.72 -0.75
CA GLU A 252 6.05 -33.23 -2.11
C GLU A 252 6.26 -31.71 -2.19
N TRP A 253 5.60 -30.94 -1.30
CA TRP A 253 5.79 -29.49 -1.24
C TRP A 253 7.19 -29.12 -0.78
N ALA A 254 7.73 -29.83 0.21
CA ALA A 254 9.11 -29.62 0.68
C ALA A 254 10.12 -29.89 -0.44
N ALA A 255 9.95 -30.98 -1.20
CA ALA A 255 10.78 -31.32 -2.35
C ALA A 255 10.69 -30.24 -3.43
N PHE A 256 9.48 -29.80 -3.76
CA PHE A 256 9.24 -28.69 -4.69
C PHE A 256 9.97 -27.40 -4.25
N ALA A 257 9.80 -27.00 -2.99
CA ALA A 257 10.39 -25.77 -2.47
C ALA A 257 11.93 -25.83 -2.49
N ARG A 258 12.53 -26.97 -2.10
CA ARG A 258 13.98 -27.17 -2.20
C ARG A 258 14.47 -27.10 -3.64
N ALA A 259 13.79 -27.78 -4.56
CA ALA A 259 14.16 -27.74 -5.98
C ALA A 259 14.07 -26.33 -6.56
N ALA A 260 13.08 -25.53 -6.15
CA ALA A 260 12.94 -24.14 -6.56
C ALA A 260 14.07 -23.25 -6.02
N LEU A 261 14.44 -23.43 -4.75
CA LEU A 261 15.56 -22.71 -4.13
C LEU A 261 16.89 -23.08 -4.79
N GLU A 262 17.14 -24.36 -5.02
CA GLU A 262 18.33 -24.85 -5.70
C GLU A 262 18.44 -24.29 -7.13
N ALA A 263 17.35 -24.31 -7.89
CA ALA A 263 17.30 -23.74 -9.25
C ALA A 263 17.64 -22.24 -9.27
N GLN A 264 17.25 -21.51 -8.22
CA GLN A 264 17.41 -20.06 -8.15
C GLN A 264 18.79 -19.62 -7.63
N PHE A 265 19.39 -20.40 -6.72
CA PHE A 265 20.60 -20.01 -6.00
C PHE A 265 21.82 -20.88 -6.30
N GLY A 266 21.67 -22.12 -6.78
CA GLY A 266 22.77 -23.03 -7.15
C GLY A 266 23.68 -23.40 -5.97
N ASP A 267 24.99 -23.48 -6.22
CA ASP A 267 26.00 -23.87 -5.23
C ASP A 267 25.92 -23.08 -3.90
N PRO A 268 25.68 -21.75 -3.89
CA PRO A 268 25.45 -21.03 -2.64
C PRO A 268 24.32 -21.57 -1.75
N TYR A 269 23.26 -22.11 -2.33
CA TYR A 269 22.19 -22.77 -1.57
C TYR A 269 22.61 -24.18 -1.11
N ALA A 270 23.30 -24.93 -1.98
CA ALA A 270 23.84 -26.25 -1.62
C ALA A 270 24.84 -26.19 -0.45
N ALA A 271 25.49 -25.04 -0.24
CA ALA A 271 26.39 -24.79 0.89
C ALA A 271 25.67 -24.50 2.22
N LEU A 272 24.34 -24.31 2.23
CA LEU A 272 23.59 -24.06 3.46
C LEU A 272 23.38 -25.35 4.26
N PRO A 273 23.48 -25.30 5.60
CA PRO A 273 23.13 -26.45 6.44
C PRO A 273 21.68 -26.91 6.21
N SER A 274 21.44 -28.22 6.14
CA SER A 274 20.09 -28.76 5.94
C SER A 274 19.11 -28.30 7.02
N SER A 275 19.56 -28.19 8.27
CA SER A 275 18.76 -27.68 9.39
C SER A 275 18.30 -26.22 9.19
N HIS A 276 19.11 -25.39 8.51
CA HIS A 276 18.72 -24.02 8.18
C HIS A 276 17.63 -24.00 7.12
N VAL A 277 17.78 -24.82 6.07
CA VAL A 277 16.77 -24.96 5.02
C VAL A 277 15.46 -25.45 5.62
N ASP A 278 15.52 -26.45 6.49
CA ASP A 278 14.35 -27.03 7.16
C ASP A 278 13.62 -25.98 8.01
N ALA A 279 14.37 -25.21 8.81
CA ALA A 279 13.82 -24.12 9.61
C ALA A 279 13.19 -23.01 8.74
N ILE A 280 13.80 -22.67 7.59
CA ILE A 280 13.27 -21.69 6.65
C ILE A 280 11.96 -22.19 6.04
N LEU A 281 11.89 -23.45 5.61
CA LEU A 281 10.69 -24.04 5.03
C LEU A 281 9.56 -24.11 6.08
N ALA A 282 9.87 -24.54 7.29
CA ALA A 282 8.94 -24.55 8.42
C ALA A 282 8.40 -23.14 8.75
N PHE A 283 9.27 -22.13 8.75
CA PHE A 283 8.86 -20.72 8.97
C PHE A 283 7.98 -20.19 7.83
N SER A 284 8.30 -20.58 6.60
CA SER A 284 7.68 -20.02 5.40
C SER A 284 6.32 -20.64 5.09
N GLY A 285 6.08 -21.89 5.51
CA GLY A 285 4.85 -22.62 5.23
C GLY A 285 4.51 -22.62 3.74
N GLY A 286 3.29 -22.22 3.38
CA GLY A 286 2.85 -22.12 1.99
C GLY A 286 3.41 -20.92 1.19
N SER A 287 4.30 -20.10 1.76
CA SER A 287 4.87 -18.93 1.08
C SER A 287 6.27 -19.22 0.53
N CYS A 288 6.36 -19.65 -0.74
CA CYS A 288 7.63 -19.80 -1.45
C CYS A 288 8.45 -18.50 -1.46
N ARG A 289 7.77 -17.35 -1.55
CA ARG A 289 8.40 -16.02 -1.49
C ARG A 289 9.18 -15.83 -0.19
N ASN A 290 8.62 -16.24 0.95
CA ASN A 290 9.30 -16.10 2.23
C ASN A 290 10.58 -16.94 2.27
N ALA A 291 10.52 -18.17 1.74
CA ALA A 291 11.68 -19.04 1.67
C ALA A 291 12.79 -18.44 0.77
N VAL A 292 12.42 -17.97 -0.42
CA VAL A 292 13.33 -17.32 -1.37
C VAL A 292 13.97 -16.06 -0.76
N GLU A 293 13.20 -15.19 -0.11
CA GLU A 293 13.71 -13.98 0.52
C GLU A 293 14.69 -14.29 1.67
N LEU A 294 14.38 -15.29 2.49
CA LEU A 294 15.25 -15.72 3.61
C LEU A 294 16.56 -16.32 3.08
N VAL A 295 16.49 -17.26 2.13
CA VAL A 295 17.69 -17.84 1.51
C VAL A 295 18.52 -16.78 0.79
N ALA A 296 17.89 -15.85 0.05
CA ALA A 296 18.62 -14.79 -0.64
C ALA A 296 19.37 -13.87 0.33
N ASN A 297 18.81 -13.62 1.51
CA ASN A 297 19.48 -12.81 2.53
C ASN A 297 20.67 -13.56 3.14
N LEU A 298 20.53 -14.87 3.40
CA LEU A 298 21.61 -15.72 3.92
C LEU A 298 22.74 -15.97 2.91
N VAL A 299 22.39 -16.14 1.64
CA VAL A 299 23.39 -16.31 0.58
C VAL A 299 24.13 -15.00 0.31
N ALA A 300 23.45 -13.86 0.51
CA ALA A 300 24.08 -12.54 0.37
C ALA A 300 24.96 -12.16 1.55
N SER A 301 24.80 -12.80 2.71
CA SER A 301 25.69 -12.61 3.84
C SER A 301 26.95 -13.45 3.69
N SER A 302 28.10 -12.85 3.98
CA SER A 302 29.40 -13.57 4.02
C SER A 302 29.56 -14.44 5.26
N ARG A 303 28.49 -14.62 6.04
CA ARG A 303 28.38 -15.47 7.22
C ARG A 303 27.10 -16.32 7.04
N THR A 304 27.16 -17.58 7.44
CA THR A 304 26.06 -18.56 7.29
C THR A 304 25.78 -19.29 8.61
N GLY A 305 26.00 -18.61 9.74
CA GLY A 305 25.77 -19.17 11.07
C GLY A 305 24.34 -18.98 11.57
N ASP A 306 23.94 -19.78 12.56
CA ASP A 306 22.61 -19.77 13.18
C ASP A 306 22.14 -18.37 13.60
N GLY A 307 23.05 -17.55 14.12
CA GLY A 307 22.74 -16.18 14.54
C GLY A 307 22.20 -15.29 13.42
N GLU A 308 22.68 -15.50 12.19
CA GLU A 308 22.26 -14.71 11.04
C GLU A 308 20.90 -15.15 10.49
N LEU A 309 20.65 -16.47 10.47
CA LEU A 309 19.31 -17.00 10.18
C LEU A 309 18.31 -16.48 11.22
N LEU A 310 18.65 -16.52 12.51
CA LEU A 310 17.78 -16.00 13.57
C LEU A 310 17.48 -14.50 13.39
N ASP A 311 18.45 -13.69 12.99
CA ASP A 311 18.24 -12.26 12.69
C ASP A 311 17.36 -12.05 11.45
N ALA A 312 17.54 -12.85 10.41
CA ALA A 312 16.72 -12.80 9.20
C ALA A 312 15.26 -13.18 9.49
N LEU A 313 15.04 -14.26 10.25
CA LEU A 313 13.71 -14.70 10.70
C LEU A 313 13.03 -13.63 11.57
N ASP A 314 13.76 -13.00 12.51
CA ASP A 314 13.21 -11.96 13.37
C ASP A 314 12.85 -10.68 12.60
N ALA A 315 13.67 -10.29 11.62
CA ALA A 315 13.36 -9.18 10.74
C ALA A 315 12.11 -9.48 9.90
N LYS A 316 11.99 -10.70 9.38
CA LYS A 316 10.82 -11.15 8.60
C LYS A 316 9.55 -11.16 9.44
N HIS A 317 9.60 -11.74 10.64
CA HIS A 317 8.54 -11.74 11.64
C HIS A 317 8.02 -10.32 11.93
N ARG A 318 8.92 -9.37 12.23
CA ARG A 318 8.54 -7.98 12.51
C ARG A 318 7.89 -7.29 11.32
N ASN A 319 8.38 -7.57 10.10
CA ASN A 319 7.82 -6.99 8.89
C ASN A 319 6.40 -7.51 8.62
N GLU A 320 6.17 -8.81 8.79
CA GLU A 320 4.85 -9.42 8.58
C GLU A 320 3.83 -8.97 9.62
N ASN A 321 4.22 -8.95 10.91
CA ASN A 321 3.35 -8.45 11.97
C ASN A 321 2.96 -6.98 11.76
N ASN A 322 3.88 -6.13 11.30
CA ASN A 322 3.54 -4.76 10.96
C ASN A 322 2.55 -4.66 9.79
N ARG A 323 2.76 -5.46 8.74
CA ARG A 323 1.88 -5.50 7.56
C ARG A 323 0.46 -5.94 7.92
N VAL A 324 0.35 -7.06 8.63
CA VAL A 324 -0.95 -7.62 9.06
C VAL A 324 -1.67 -6.65 10.01
N ARG A 325 -0.96 -6.12 11.02
CA ARG A 325 -1.53 -5.15 11.96
C ARG A 325 -2.12 -3.94 11.25
N THR A 326 -1.42 -3.37 10.26
CA THR A 326 -1.92 -2.22 9.51
C THR A 326 -3.16 -2.58 8.69
N ALA A 327 -3.22 -3.78 8.14
CA ALA A 327 -4.30 -4.20 7.26
C ALA A 327 -5.56 -4.68 7.99
N LEU A 328 -5.48 -5.08 9.27
CA LEU A 328 -6.63 -5.52 10.07
C LEU A 328 -7.07 -4.51 11.14
N MET A 329 -6.41 -3.35 11.22
CA MET A 329 -6.66 -2.35 12.25
C MET A 329 -8.11 -1.82 12.24
N HIS A 330 -8.77 -1.84 11.09
CA HIS A 330 -10.11 -1.30 10.89
C HIS A 330 -11.23 -2.16 11.46
N HIS A 331 -10.94 -3.44 11.72
CA HIS A 331 -11.86 -4.36 12.41
C HIS A 331 -11.90 -4.11 13.93
N GLY A 332 -11.24 -3.05 14.43
CA GLY A 332 -11.26 -2.68 15.85
C GLY A 332 -10.50 -3.65 16.77
N LEU A 333 -9.73 -4.57 16.19
CA LEU A 333 -9.03 -5.62 16.92
C LEU A 333 -7.70 -5.13 17.51
N ASP A 334 -7.48 -5.42 18.80
CA ASP A 334 -6.14 -5.39 19.36
C ASP A 334 -5.38 -6.64 18.88
N TYR A 335 -4.83 -6.54 17.67
CA TYR A 335 -4.03 -7.58 17.02
C TYR A 335 -2.91 -8.11 17.94
N SER A 336 -2.29 -7.22 18.73
CA SER A 336 -1.18 -7.61 19.60
C SER A 336 -1.66 -8.44 20.79
N SER A 337 -2.81 -8.06 21.37
CA SER A 337 -3.46 -8.84 22.43
C SER A 337 -3.94 -10.20 21.91
N THR A 338 -4.55 -10.24 20.73
CA THR A 338 -5.03 -11.47 20.10
C THR A 338 -3.89 -12.45 19.86
N LEU A 339 -2.79 -12.01 19.25
CA LEU A 339 -1.61 -12.87 19.08
C LEU A 339 -1.01 -13.31 20.42
N SER A 340 -0.98 -12.43 21.42
CA SER A 340 -0.45 -12.77 22.75
C SER A 340 -1.30 -13.83 23.44
N MET A 341 -2.63 -13.75 23.31
CA MET A 341 -3.56 -14.75 23.80
C MET A 341 -3.35 -16.09 23.07
N ILE A 342 -3.23 -16.07 21.74
CA ILE A 342 -2.97 -17.29 20.96
C ILE A 342 -1.64 -17.92 21.40
N ARG A 343 -0.56 -17.15 21.51
CA ARG A 343 0.74 -17.64 22.01
C ARG A 343 0.62 -18.26 23.40
N ARG A 344 -0.13 -17.63 24.30
CA ARG A 344 -0.33 -18.14 25.65
C ARG A 344 -1.06 -19.50 25.62
N ARG A 345 -2.16 -19.61 24.87
CA ARG A 345 -2.89 -20.88 24.72
C ARG A 345 -2.03 -21.97 24.09
N VAL A 346 -1.26 -21.63 23.05
CA VAL A 346 -0.29 -22.56 22.46
C VAL A 346 0.68 -23.09 23.51
N GLN A 347 1.25 -22.21 24.33
CA GLN A 347 2.20 -22.60 25.36
C GLN A 347 1.54 -23.44 26.47
N GLU A 348 0.32 -23.09 26.88
CA GLU A 348 -0.47 -23.82 27.88
C GLU A 348 -0.83 -25.24 27.41
N GLU A 349 -1.21 -25.40 26.14
CA GLU A 349 -1.70 -26.68 25.60
C GLU A 349 -0.58 -27.60 25.10
N SER A 350 0.49 -27.04 24.49
CA SER A 350 1.58 -27.85 23.93
C SER A 350 2.77 -28.05 24.88
N GLY A 351 2.90 -27.22 25.91
CA GLY A 351 4.12 -27.12 26.72
C GLY A 351 5.35 -26.58 25.97
N ALA A 352 5.22 -26.27 24.68
CA ALA A 352 6.30 -25.76 23.84
C ALA A 352 6.20 -24.23 23.68
N PRO A 353 7.34 -23.52 23.50
CA PRO A 353 7.35 -22.08 23.29
C PRO A 353 6.77 -21.69 21.91
N CYS A 354 6.74 -22.62 20.97
CA CYS A 354 6.22 -22.43 19.62
C CYS A 354 5.59 -23.74 19.16
N ALA A 355 4.37 -23.65 18.63
CA ALA A 355 3.68 -24.75 17.97
C ALA A 355 2.77 -24.13 16.90
N ARG A 356 2.09 -24.97 16.13
CA ARG A 356 1.16 -24.55 15.07
C ARG A 356 -0.27 -24.48 15.60
N PRO A 357 -0.79 -23.30 15.95
CA PRO A 357 -2.19 -23.19 16.35
C PRO A 357 -3.12 -23.30 15.16
N VAL A 358 -4.11 -24.16 15.31
CA VAL A 358 -5.27 -24.24 14.42
C VAL A 358 -6.48 -23.74 15.20
N LEU A 359 -6.98 -22.58 14.81
CA LEU A 359 -8.16 -21.96 15.39
C LEU A 359 -9.41 -22.64 14.83
N HIS A 360 -10.12 -23.37 15.67
CA HIS A 360 -11.45 -23.90 15.37
C HIS A 360 -12.49 -22.90 15.86
N VAL A 361 -13.16 -22.24 14.91
CA VAL A 361 -14.12 -21.19 15.21
C VAL A 361 -15.53 -21.74 15.10
N ASP A 362 -16.25 -21.74 16.23
CA ASP A 362 -17.68 -22.03 16.26
C ASP A 362 -18.43 -20.86 15.63
N ARG A 363 -18.71 -20.98 14.33
CA ARG A 363 -19.47 -19.99 13.55
C ARG A 363 -20.95 -20.36 13.58
N GLN A 364 -21.81 -19.36 13.77
CA GLN A 364 -23.22 -19.56 13.47
C GLN A 364 -23.37 -19.66 11.96
N VAL A 365 -23.58 -20.89 11.45
CA VAL A 365 -23.85 -21.10 10.03
C VAL A 365 -25.17 -20.39 9.71
N PRO A 366 -25.18 -19.39 8.82
CA PRO A 366 -26.43 -18.75 8.47
C PRO A 366 -27.40 -19.77 7.87
N ALA A 367 -28.70 -19.60 8.11
CA ALA A 367 -29.74 -20.51 7.60
C ALA A 367 -29.75 -20.64 6.06
N THR A 368 -29.06 -19.75 5.34
CA THR A 368 -28.87 -19.82 3.89
C THR A 368 -27.41 -19.58 3.53
N LEU A 369 -26.91 -20.28 2.50
CA LEU A 369 -25.60 -20.03 1.89
C LEU A 369 -25.44 -18.57 1.39
N TRP A 370 -26.55 -17.85 1.24
CA TRP A 370 -26.66 -16.51 0.64
C TRP A 370 -26.82 -15.38 1.64
N ALA A 371 -26.82 -15.67 2.95
CA ALA A 371 -26.93 -14.63 3.96
C ALA A 371 -25.81 -13.61 3.80
N ALA A 372 -26.14 -12.33 4.03
CA ALA A 372 -25.18 -11.24 4.00
C ALA A 372 -23.99 -11.55 4.90
N ALA A 373 -22.78 -11.18 4.45
CA ALA A 373 -21.58 -11.34 5.24
C ALA A 373 -21.71 -10.55 6.55
N THR A 374 -21.43 -11.18 7.68
CA THR A 374 -21.32 -10.48 8.98
C THR A 374 -20.01 -9.71 9.04
N SER A 375 -19.87 -8.83 10.05
CA SER A 375 -18.58 -8.17 10.33
C SER A 375 -17.46 -9.17 10.62
N ALA A 376 -17.78 -10.32 11.23
CA ALA A 376 -16.83 -11.40 11.44
C ALA A 376 -16.40 -12.08 10.14
N ASP A 377 -17.35 -12.30 9.23
CA ASP A 377 -17.05 -12.86 7.90
C ASP A 377 -16.05 -11.94 7.17
N ALA A 378 -16.29 -10.63 7.18
CA ALA A 378 -15.39 -9.63 6.60
C ALA A 378 -14.01 -9.64 7.26
N PHE A 379 -13.93 -9.84 8.58
CA PHE A 379 -12.67 -10.00 9.28
C PHE A 379 -11.90 -11.24 8.82
N PHE A 380 -12.54 -12.41 8.76
CA PHE A 380 -11.87 -13.65 8.33
C PHE A 380 -11.41 -13.57 6.88
N ASP A 381 -12.24 -12.99 6.01
CA ASP A 381 -11.90 -12.72 4.62
C ASP A 381 -10.66 -11.82 4.52
N ASP A 382 -10.63 -10.70 5.24
CA ASP A 382 -9.46 -9.82 5.26
C ASP A 382 -8.23 -10.48 5.91
N ALA A 383 -8.42 -11.28 6.95
CA ALA A 383 -7.33 -12.00 7.64
C ALA A 383 -6.69 -13.05 6.73
N LEU A 384 -7.49 -13.80 5.97
CA LEU A 384 -7.03 -14.71 4.93
C LEU A 384 -6.31 -13.95 3.80
N ARG A 385 -6.91 -12.85 3.34
CA ARG A 385 -6.38 -12.05 2.23
C ARG A 385 -5.06 -11.38 2.60
N THR A 386 -4.88 -10.98 3.85
CA THR A 386 -3.62 -10.41 4.36
C THR A 386 -2.57 -11.48 4.67
N GLY A 387 -2.97 -12.74 4.83
CA GLY A 387 -2.12 -13.82 5.33
C GLY A 387 -1.90 -13.75 6.85
N ALA A 388 -2.82 -13.11 7.58
CA ALA A 388 -2.91 -13.19 9.03
C ALA A 388 -3.39 -14.58 9.49
N LEU A 389 -4.23 -15.19 8.65
CA LEU A 389 -4.72 -16.56 8.77
C LEU A 389 -4.48 -17.28 7.44
N ASN A 390 -4.29 -18.59 7.51
CA ASN A 390 -4.38 -19.50 6.38
C ASN A 390 -5.55 -20.45 6.61
N VAL A 391 -6.10 -21.02 5.53
CA VAL A 391 -7.04 -22.15 5.67
C VAL A 391 -6.26 -23.33 6.23
N ALA A 392 -6.77 -23.95 7.30
CA ALA A 392 -6.09 -25.06 7.96
C ALA A 392 -6.25 -26.36 7.15
N GLU A 393 -5.18 -27.15 7.06
CA GLU A 393 -5.24 -28.51 6.52
C GLU A 393 -6.25 -29.36 7.31
N PRO A 394 -7.02 -30.25 6.66
CA PRO A 394 -7.06 -30.53 5.22
C PRO A 394 -8.11 -29.70 4.45
N GLN A 395 -8.64 -28.61 5.03
CA GLN A 395 -9.65 -27.80 4.35
C GLN A 395 -9.06 -27.09 3.13
N GLU A 396 -9.84 -27.06 2.05
CA GLU A 396 -9.57 -26.23 0.89
C GLU A 396 -10.48 -24.99 0.91
N TRP A 397 -9.97 -23.87 0.39
CA TRP A 397 -10.79 -22.71 0.15
C TRP A 397 -11.56 -22.90 -1.15
N LEU A 398 -12.88 -22.85 -1.07
CA LEU A 398 -13.75 -22.84 -2.24
C LEU A 398 -14.56 -21.55 -2.27
N PRO A 399 -14.83 -20.98 -3.47
CA PRO A 399 -15.83 -19.94 -3.61
C PRO A 399 -17.15 -20.34 -2.93
N GLY A 400 -17.61 -19.52 -1.99
CA GLY A 400 -18.88 -19.76 -1.27
C GLY A 400 -18.72 -20.48 0.04
N ALA A 401 -17.64 -21.27 0.18
CA ALA A 401 -17.35 -21.95 1.42
C ALA A 401 -16.90 -20.94 2.49
N ARG A 402 -17.32 -21.19 3.72
CA ARG A 402 -16.90 -20.46 4.91
C ARG A 402 -16.03 -21.40 5.75
N PRO A 403 -14.70 -21.31 5.66
CA PRO A 403 -13.82 -22.16 6.47
C PRO A 403 -14.14 -22.00 7.97
N SER A 404 -14.04 -23.09 8.71
CA SER A 404 -14.24 -23.12 10.17
C SER A 404 -12.93 -23.32 10.92
N ALA A 405 -11.87 -23.76 10.22
CA ALA A 405 -10.55 -23.98 10.78
C ALA A 405 -9.52 -23.08 10.09
N PHE A 406 -8.78 -22.32 10.90
CA PHE A 406 -7.79 -21.36 10.42
C PHE A 406 -6.45 -21.59 11.10
N GLU A 407 -5.39 -21.70 10.34
CA GLU A 407 -4.05 -21.75 10.88
C GLU A 407 -3.49 -20.33 11.05
N VAL A 408 -2.88 -20.04 12.19
CA VAL A 408 -2.09 -18.81 12.35
C VAL A 408 -0.65 -19.09 11.92
N PRO A 409 -0.11 -18.38 10.91
CA PRO A 409 1.24 -18.62 10.43
C PRO A 409 2.29 -18.48 11.53
N ILE A 410 3.23 -19.43 11.57
CA ILE A 410 4.36 -19.40 12.53
C ILE A 410 5.17 -18.12 12.39
N SER A 411 5.27 -17.57 11.19
CA SER A 411 5.97 -16.31 10.93
C SER A 411 5.41 -15.12 11.72
N LEU A 412 4.14 -15.18 12.18
CA LEU A 412 3.52 -14.18 13.05
C LEU A 412 3.71 -14.48 14.55
N LEU A 413 3.96 -15.73 14.92
CA LEU A 413 4.03 -16.19 16.31
C LEU A 413 5.46 -16.34 16.83
N TRP A 414 6.36 -16.82 15.99
CA TRP A 414 7.74 -17.09 16.35
C TRP A 414 8.49 -15.83 16.75
N THR A 415 9.40 -15.93 17.72
CA THR A 415 10.31 -14.84 18.09
C THR A 415 11.71 -15.37 18.20
N LYS A 416 12.72 -14.49 18.07
CA LYS A 416 14.14 -14.86 18.20
C LYS A 416 14.46 -15.66 19.47
N LYS A 417 13.69 -15.47 20.55
CA LYS A 417 13.86 -16.18 21.83
C LYS A 417 13.57 -17.67 21.76
N HIS A 418 12.79 -18.14 20.78
CA HIS A 418 12.41 -19.55 20.68
C HIS A 418 13.54 -20.41 20.08
N GLY A 419 14.53 -19.80 19.42
CA GLY A 419 15.62 -20.53 18.76
C GLY A 419 15.19 -21.29 17.50
N LEU A 420 16.15 -21.94 16.84
CA LEU A 420 15.92 -22.71 15.62
C LEU A 420 15.29 -24.07 15.89
N ASP A 421 15.66 -24.75 16.99
CA ASP A 421 15.15 -26.08 17.33
C ASP A 421 13.62 -26.12 17.47
N SER A 422 13.04 -25.01 17.95
CA SER A 422 11.57 -24.86 18.05
C SER A 422 10.82 -24.92 16.72
N MET A 423 11.52 -24.80 15.59
CA MET A 423 10.94 -24.83 14.24
C MET A 423 10.94 -26.22 13.62
N LEU A 424 11.74 -27.15 14.16
CA LEU A 424 11.95 -28.47 13.58
C LEU A 424 10.90 -29.51 14.05
N ASP A 425 10.22 -29.28 15.19
CA ASP A 425 9.12 -30.12 15.70
C ASP A 425 7.87 -29.28 16.00
N LEU A 426 7.30 -28.65 14.96
CA LEU A 426 6.08 -27.86 15.09
C LEU A 426 4.83 -28.75 15.09
N ARG A 427 4.35 -29.08 16.28
CA ARG A 427 3.11 -29.83 16.47
C ARG A 427 1.87 -28.96 16.25
N GLU A 428 0.81 -29.58 15.74
CA GLU A 428 -0.50 -28.93 15.68
C GLU A 428 -1.10 -28.79 17.08
N VAL A 429 -1.71 -27.63 17.35
CA VAL A 429 -2.40 -27.33 18.61
C VAL A 429 -3.79 -26.79 18.27
N PRO A 430 -4.86 -27.56 18.50
CA PRO A 430 -6.22 -27.13 18.20
C PRO A 430 -6.72 -26.17 19.28
N ILE A 431 -7.00 -24.93 18.90
CA ILE A 431 -7.54 -23.90 19.79
C ILE A 431 -9.00 -23.66 19.44
N HIS A 432 -9.90 -24.08 20.32
CA HIS A 432 -11.33 -23.84 20.17
C HIS A 432 -11.70 -22.43 20.67
N MET A 433 -12.39 -21.67 19.82
CA MET A 433 -12.82 -20.31 20.11
C MET A 433 -14.22 -20.04 19.55
N LYS A 434 -14.99 -19.23 20.28
CA LYS A 434 -16.22 -18.66 19.70
C LYS A 434 -15.86 -17.48 18.82
N GLU A 435 -16.63 -17.25 17.75
CA GLU A 435 -16.46 -16.10 16.85
C GLU A 435 -16.34 -14.78 17.62
N ARG A 436 -17.21 -14.58 18.61
CA ARG A 436 -17.17 -13.41 19.49
C ARG A 436 -15.87 -13.28 20.26
N GLU A 437 -15.21 -14.36 20.68
CA GLU A 437 -13.95 -14.28 21.44
C GLU A 437 -12.81 -13.76 20.57
N LEU A 438 -12.74 -14.19 19.31
CA LEU A 438 -11.80 -13.64 18.33
C LEU A 438 -12.02 -12.14 18.09
N LEU A 439 -13.28 -11.70 18.14
CA LEU A 439 -13.67 -10.30 17.96
C LEU A 439 -13.65 -9.45 19.24
N THR A 440 -13.63 -10.07 20.43
CA THR A 440 -13.73 -9.38 21.73
C THR A 440 -12.44 -9.41 22.56
N VAL A 441 -11.37 -10.08 22.10
CA VAL A 441 -10.08 -10.05 22.78
C VAL A 441 -9.51 -8.63 22.73
N SER A 442 -9.74 -7.94 23.84
CA SER A 442 -9.27 -6.62 24.22
C SER A 442 -9.87 -5.46 23.42
N VAL A 443 -11.14 -5.17 23.70
CA VAL A 443 -11.53 -3.77 23.98
C VAL A 443 -10.85 -3.34 25.30
N ARG A 444 -9.50 -3.37 25.37
CA ARG A 444 -8.82 -2.34 26.14
C ARG A 444 -9.22 -1.09 25.43
N ALA A 445 -10.14 -0.31 26.01
CA ALA A 445 -10.66 0.94 25.48
C ALA A 445 -9.61 1.54 24.54
N THR A 446 -9.71 1.24 23.24
CA THR A 446 -8.76 1.74 22.27
C THR A 446 -8.98 3.21 22.39
N SER A 447 -7.98 3.93 22.92
CA SER A 447 -8.12 5.36 23.18
C SER A 447 -8.77 5.94 21.94
N PRO A 448 -9.97 6.54 22.07
CA PRO A 448 -10.86 6.63 20.94
C PRO A 448 -10.15 7.33 19.78
N PRO A 449 -10.43 6.96 18.51
CA PRO A 449 -9.69 7.50 17.37
C PRO A 449 -9.60 9.02 17.48
N ARG A 450 -8.40 9.54 17.26
CA ARG A 450 -8.09 10.96 17.50
C ARG A 450 -7.94 11.65 16.16
N VAL A 451 -8.76 12.65 15.90
CA VAL A 451 -8.62 13.50 14.71
C VAL A 451 -8.08 14.85 15.17
N PHE A 452 -6.91 15.23 14.68
CA PHE A 452 -6.39 16.57 14.96
C PHE A 452 -6.89 17.54 13.89
N THR A 453 -7.42 18.68 14.30
CA THR A 453 -7.87 19.74 13.40
C THR A 453 -6.87 20.90 13.45
N ALA A 454 -6.12 21.08 12.36
CA ALA A 454 -5.23 22.22 12.16
C ALA A 454 -6.04 23.37 11.55
N TYR A 455 -6.16 24.50 12.24
CA TYR A 455 -6.93 25.65 11.76
C TYR A 455 -6.48 26.95 12.42
N ARG A 456 -6.89 28.09 11.86
CA ARG A 456 -6.56 29.42 12.38
C ARG A 456 -7.49 29.78 13.53
N MET A 457 -6.99 29.69 14.76
CA MET A 457 -7.80 29.96 15.96
C MET A 457 -8.22 31.43 16.11
N ASN A 458 -7.53 32.35 15.47
CA ASN A 458 -7.82 33.78 15.48
C ASN A 458 -8.79 34.23 14.37
N ILE A 459 -9.30 33.31 13.54
CA ILE A 459 -10.22 33.62 12.44
C ILE A 459 -11.59 32.97 12.73
N ASP A 460 -12.64 33.77 12.70
CA ASP A 460 -14.01 33.34 13.04
C ASP A 460 -14.49 32.20 12.16
N ALA A 461 -14.38 32.33 10.84
CA ALA A 461 -14.78 31.29 9.90
C ALA A 461 -14.08 29.94 10.17
N SER A 462 -12.78 29.96 10.48
CA SER A 462 -12.01 28.75 10.83
C SER A 462 -12.44 28.16 12.19
N ARG A 463 -12.79 29.01 13.17
CA ARG A 463 -13.34 28.57 14.46
C ARG A 463 -14.73 27.94 14.32
N GLU A 464 -15.59 28.54 13.51
CA GLU A 464 -16.94 28.05 13.22
C GLU A 464 -16.87 26.71 12.49
N PHE A 465 -16.06 26.60 11.43
CA PHE A 465 -15.80 25.35 10.73
C PHE A 465 -15.41 24.22 11.70
N ARG A 466 -14.44 24.47 12.59
CA ARG A 466 -14.05 23.50 13.61
C ARG A 466 -15.23 23.13 14.52
N GLY A 467 -16.05 24.09 14.93
CA GLY A 467 -17.27 23.84 15.71
C GLY A 467 -18.25 22.91 14.99
N TYR A 468 -18.56 23.23 13.72
CA TYR A 468 -19.46 22.43 12.89
C TYR A 468 -18.92 21.03 12.62
N PHE A 469 -17.63 20.90 12.31
CA PHE A 469 -16.99 19.61 12.09
C PHE A 469 -17.09 18.71 13.33
N GLN A 470 -16.76 19.20 14.53
CA GLN A 470 -16.92 18.41 15.75
C GLN A 470 -18.39 18.05 16.00
N SER A 471 -19.32 18.99 15.83
CA SER A 471 -20.74 18.71 16.01
C SER A 471 -21.22 17.58 15.09
N ARG A 472 -20.78 17.57 13.84
CA ARG A 472 -21.12 16.53 12.86
C ARG A 472 -20.47 15.19 13.19
N VAL A 473 -19.18 15.17 13.56
CA VAL A 473 -18.49 13.96 14.01
C VAL A 473 -19.18 13.34 15.22
N SER A 474 -19.55 14.15 16.22
CA SER A 474 -20.24 13.67 17.44
C SER A 474 -21.65 13.14 17.18
N ARG A 475 -22.33 13.61 16.13
CA ARG A 475 -23.67 13.15 15.72
C ARG A 475 -23.64 11.98 14.74
N HIS A 476 -22.48 11.64 14.19
CA HIS A 476 -22.36 10.55 13.22
C HIS A 476 -22.42 9.19 13.93
N PRO A 477 -23.27 8.24 13.46
CA PRO A 477 -23.48 6.95 14.13
C PRO A 477 -22.19 6.17 14.41
N GLU A 478 -21.22 6.23 13.50
CA GLU A 478 -19.96 5.47 13.58
C GLU A 478 -18.76 6.28 14.09
N LEU A 479 -18.89 7.60 14.24
CA LEU A 479 -17.77 8.48 14.67
C LEU A 479 -18.02 9.16 16.01
N HIS A 480 -19.16 8.90 16.66
CA HIS A 480 -19.54 9.54 17.93
C HIS A 480 -18.47 9.37 19.04
N ASN A 481 -17.69 8.29 18.98
CA ASN A 481 -16.62 8.02 19.93
C ASN A 481 -15.30 8.73 19.60
N ILE A 482 -15.15 9.42 18.47
CA ILE A 482 -13.90 10.07 18.07
C ILE A 482 -13.59 11.29 18.95
N ILE A 483 -12.32 11.41 19.34
CA ILE A 483 -11.82 12.62 20.00
C ILE A 483 -11.30 13.59 18.94
N VAL A 484 -11.97 14.72 18.77
CA VAL A 484 -11.46 15.83 17.97
C VAL A 484 -10.49 16.66 18.83
N LEU A 485 -9.22 16.63 18.47
CA LEU A 485 -8.14 17.40 19.07
C LEU A 485 -7.85 18.65 18.23
N ASP A 486 -7.35 19.69 18.87
CA ASP A 486 -6.91 20.93 18.22
C ASP A 486 -5.91 21.67 19.14
N GLY A 487 -5.75 22.99 18.97
CA GLY A 487 -4.95 23.85 19.85
C GLY A 487 -5.70 24.49 21.03
N ARG A 488 -7.00 24.26 21.20
CA ARG A 488 -7.76 24.76 22.37
C ARG A 488 -7.39 23.98 23.64
N GLY A 489 -7.41 24.65 24.78
CA GLY A 489 -7.12 24.03 26.08
C GLY A 489 -5.66 23.62 26.26
N VAL A 490 -4.72 24.30 25.59
CA VAL A 490 -3.31 24.27 26.00
C VAL A 490 -3.19 25.16 27.25
N PRO A 491 -2.71 24.64 28.40
CA PRO A 491 -2.62 25.43 29.62
C PRO A 491 -1.76 26.68 29.44
N ALA A 492 -2.13 27.78 30.10
CA ALA A 492 -1.32 28.98 30.14
C ALA A 492 0.07 28.65 30.71
N GLY A 493 1.14 29.08 30.03
CA GLY A 493 2.54 28.82 30.40
C GLY A 493 3.12 27.50 29.89
N ALA A 494 2.35 26.62 29.23
CA ALA A 494 2.90 25.46 28.54
C ALA A 494 3.50 25.84 27.17
N ASP A 495 4.57 25.15 26.75
CA ASP A 495 5.10 25.27 25.38
C ASP A 495 4.05 24.78 24.37
N TRP A 496 3.32 25.74 23.81
CA TRP A 496 2.20 25.51 22.90
C TRP A 496 2.62 24.63 21.72
N ALA A 497 3.75 24.96 21.09
CA ALA A 497 4.27 24.24 19.93
C ALA A 497 4.57 22.77 20.24
N SER A 498 5.17 22.47 21.40
CA SER A 498 5.43 21.09 21.82
C SER A 498 4.14 20.30 22.10
N VAL A 499 3.15 20.94 22.72
CA VAL A 499 1.84 20.32 22.99
C VAL A 499 1.10 20.00 21.68
N ILE A 500 1.08 20.92 20.71
CA ILE A 500 0.48 20.70 19.39
C ILE A 500 1.13 19.53 18.67
N ARG A 501 2.47 19.51 18.59
CA ARG A 501 3.22 18.39 17.97
C ARG A 501 2.92 17.06 18.65
N LYS A 502 2.76 17.03 19.98
CA LYS A 502 2.36 15.83 20.73
C LYS A 502 0.93 15.40 20.37
N ARG A 503 -0.01 16.35 20.24
CA ARG A 503 -1.40 16.06 19.82
C ARG A 503 -1.45 15.49 18.40
N ILE A 504 -0.72 16.06 17.45
CA ILE A 504 -0.59 15.53 16.07
C ILE A 504 0.05 14.15 16.06
N ARG A 505 1.11 13.92 16.86
CA ARG A 505 1.75 12.59 16.95
C ARG A 505 0.76 11.51 17.43
N ASN A 506 -0.11 11.90 18.35
CA ASN A 506 -1.11 11.03 18.95
C ASN A 506 -2.43 10.95 18.16
N SER A 507 -2.57 11.67 17.05
CA SER A 507 -3.75 11.57 16.19
C SER A 507 -3.62 10.43 15.18
N ASN A 508 -4.76 9.90 14.71
CA ASN A 508 -4.84 8.94 13.62
C ASN A 508 -4.85 9.67 12.26
N LEU A 509 -5.52 10.83 12.22
CA LEU A 509 -5.74 11.63 11.03
C LEU A 509 -5.64 13.13 11.38
N VAL A 510 -5.27 13.95 10.39
CA VAL A 510 -5.26 15.41 10.49
C VAL A 510 -6.21 16.01 9.44
N VAL A 511 -7.18 16.80 9.89
CA VAL A 511 -7.99 17.67 9.03
C VAL A 511 -7.38 19.06 9.10
N ALA A 512 -7.11 19.69 7.96
CA ALA A 512 -6.41 20.98 7.95
C ALA A 512 -7.16 22.03 7.14
N ASP A 513 -7.57 23.10 7.79
CA ASP A 513 -8.12 24.29 7.12
C ASP A 513 -6.99 25.09 6.46
N MET A 514 -6.88 24.93 5.14
CA MET A 514 -5.86 25.57 4.32
C MET A 514 -6.28 26.96 3.84
N THR A 515 -7.43 27.48 4.27
CA THR A 515 -7.92 28.80 3.87
C THR A 515 -6.94 29.89 4.28
N GLY A 516 -6.51 30.74 3.33
CA GLY A 516 -5.60 31.86 3.58
C GLY A 516 -4.21 31.49 4.11
N LEU A 517 -3.79 30.23 3.96
CA LEU A 517 -2.40 29.72 4.13
C LEU A 517 -1.55 30.41 5.21
N ARG A 518 -1.70 29.96 6.46
CA ARG A 518 -0.85 30.41 7.58
C ARG A 518 0.32 29.46 7.83
N GLY A 519 1.51 30.00 8.09
CA GLY A 519 2.74 29.23 8.33
C GLY A 519 2.58 28.13 9.40
N ASP A 520 1.91 28.41 10.52
CA ASP A 520 1.67 27.42 11.59
C ASP A 520 0.86 26.20 11.11
N VAL A 521 -0.26 26.42 10.43
CA VAL A 521 -1.12 25.34 9.91
C VAL A 521 -0.36 24.54 8.86
N VAL A 522 0.37 25.21 7.97
CA VAL A 522 1.13 24.54 6.92
C VAL A 522 2.30 23.73 7.49
N PHE A 523 2.95 24.23 8.54
CA PHE A 523 3.95 23.49 9.31
C PHE A 523 3.34 22.24 9.98
N GLU A 524 2.19 22.36 10.62
CA GLU A 524 1.48 21.21 11.24
C GLU A 524 1.12 20.14 10.21
N VAL A 525 0.66 20.55 9.02
CA VAL A 525 0.39 19.65 7.89
C VAL A 525 1.67 18.97 7.39
N GLY A 526 2.76 19.72 7.28
CA GLY A 526 4.08 19.18 6.97
C GLY A 526 4.56 18.17 8.01
N PHE A 527 4.37 18.49 9.29
CA PHE A 527 4.73 17.62 10.41
C PHE A 527 3.92 16.30 10.39
N ALA A 528 2.61 16.40 10.17
CA ALA A 528 1.76 15.24 10.00
C ALA A 528 2.15 14.40 8.78
N PHE A 529 2.53 15.03 7.66
CA PHE A 529 3.08 14.34 6.48
C PHE A 529 4.37 13.57 6.81
N GLY A 530 5.32 14.19 7.50
CA GLY A 530 6.57 13.54 7.91
C GLY A 530 6.35 12.34 8.84
N LEU A 531 5.31 12.41 9.70
CA LEU A 531 4.85 11.31 10.54
C LEU A 531 4.04 10.25 9.79
N ARG A 532 3.79 10.43 8.48
CA ARG A 532 2.94 9.55 7.65
C ARG A 532 1.50 9.44 8.16
N LYS A 533 0.97 10.52 8.70
CA LYS A 533 -0.45 10.62 9.09
C LYS A 533 -1.31 10.87 7.86
N VAL A 534 -2.54 10.37 7.91
CA VAL A 534 -3.55 10.77 6.92
C VAL A 534 -3.87 12.26 7.10
N LEU A 535 -4.00 12.97 5.98
CA LEU A 535 -4.19 14.40 5.85
C LEU A 535 -5.41 14.62 4.97
N VAL A 536 -6.33 15.43 5.46
CA VAL A 536 -7.52 15.85 4.72
C VAL A 536 -7.48 17.38 4.67
N PRO A 537 -6.88 17.98 3.61
CA PRO A 537 -6.89 19.42 3.47
C PRO A 537 -8.29 19.88 3.06
N VAL A 538 -8.75 20.95 3.70
CA VAL A 538 -10.05 21.58 3.44
C VAL A 538 -9.88 23.06 3.17
N ILE A 539 -10.87 23.65 2.53
CA ILE A 539 -10.99 25.10 2.35
C ILE A 539 -12.42 25.53 2.62
N LEU A 540 -12.59 26.74 3.15
CA LEU A 540 -13.91 27.26 3.50
C LEU A 540 -14.59 27.99 2.34
N GLY A 541 -13.94 28.09 1.16
CA GLY A 541 -14.48 28.72 -0.03
C GLY A 541 -14.13 28.01 -1.35
N LYS A 542 -15.12 27.63 -2.18
CA LYS A 542 -14.89 26.99 -3.50
C LYS A 542 -14.05 27.87 -4.45
N GLY A 543 -14.18 29.19 -4.35
CA GLY A 543 -13.39 30.17 -5.12
C GLY A 543 -11.90 30.24 -4.72
N GLN A 544 -11.56 29.82 -3.50
CA GLN A 544 -10.22 29.96 -2.94
C GLN A 544 -9.26 28.84 -3.37
N ILE A 545 -9.75 27.79 -4.06
CA ILE A 545 -8.89 26.75 -4.63
C ILE A 545 -7.82 27.38 -5.53
N LYS A 546 -8.21 28.38 -6.34
CA LYS A 546 -7.31 29.04 -7.30
C LYS A 546 -6.18 29.82 -6.64
N GLU A 547 -6.37 30.24 -5.39
CA GLU A 547 -5.40 31.00 -4.60
C GLU A 547 -4.35 30.09 -3.94
N LEU A 548 -4.56 28.77 -3.95
CA LEU A 548 -3.63 27.82 -3.38
C LEU A 548 -2.45 27.51 -4.33
N PRO A 549 -1.23 27.32 -3.78
CA PRO A 549 -0.07 26.83 -4.52
C PRO A 549 -0.36 25.55 -5.29
N ALA A 550 0.32 25.37 -6.43
CA ALA A 550 0.11 24.24 -7.33
C ALA A 550 0.33 22.88 -6.64
N TRP A 551 1.35 22.76 -5.79
CA TRP A 551 1.60 21.53 -5.01
C TRP A 551 0.47 21.14 -4.06
N LEU A 552 -0.29 22.12 -3.56
CA LEU A 552 -1.43 21.86 -2.69
C LEU A 552 -2.68 21.57 -3.52
N ARG A 553 -2.90 22.30 -4.62
CA ARG A 553 -3.97 22.05 -5.59
C ARG A 553 -3.91 20.67 -6.24
N SER A 554 -2.71 20.10 -6.38
CA SER A 554 -2.53 18.73 -6.88
C SER A 554 -2.93 17.64 -5.88
N ARG A 555 -3.35 18.02 -4.66
CA ARG A 555 -3.95 17.11 -3.67
C ARG A 555 -5.47 17.18 -3.71
N GLN A 556 -6.12 16.12 -3.25
CA GLN A 556 -7.56 16.14 -3.02
C GLN A 556 -7.87 17.11 -1.87
N ILE A 557 -8.50 18.24 -2.20
CA ILE A 557 -8.96 19.26 -1.24
C ILE A 557 -10.48 19.21 -1.19
N ILE A 558 -11.06 19.16 0.01
CA ILE A 558 -12.51 19.19 0.19
C ILE A 558 -12.95 20.64 0.44
N PRO A 559 -13.74 21.25 -0.45
CA PRO A 559 -14.39 22.52 -0.14
C PRO A 559 -15.45 22.27 0.94
N CYS A 560 -15.53 23.15 1.94
CA CYS A 560 -16.43 23.08 3.10
C CYS A 560 -17.23 24.39 3.22
N GLN A 561 -18.06 24.69 2.22
CA GLN A 561 -18.92 25.88 2.22
C GLN A 561 -20.33 25.58 2.75
N GLU A 562 -20.85 24.41 2.41
CA GLU A 562 -22.24 24.04 2.66
C GLU A 562 -22.35 22.87 3.64
N SER A 563 -23.56 22.61 4.14
CA SER A 563 -23.80 21.46 5.02
C SER A 563 -23.42 20.12 4.37
N GLN A 564 -23.73 19.95 3.07
CA GLN A 564 -23.44 18.70 2.34
C GLN A 564 -21.93 18.46 2.18
N ASP A 565 -21.15 19.54 2.08
CA ASP A 565 -19.70 19.47 2.00
C ASP A 565 -19.09 18.95 3.32
N LEU A 566 -19.65 19.38 4.47
CA LEU A 566 -19.25 18.86 5.78
C LEU A 566 -19.60 17.37 5.94
N ASP A 567 -20.73 16.93 5.42
CA ASP A 567 -21.11 15.51 5.43
C ASP A 567 -20.15 14.67 4.56
N THR A 568 -19.70 15.24 3.44
CA THR A 568 -18.65 14.64 2.59
C THR A 568 -17.31 14.55 3.32
N LEU A 569 -16.92 15.61 4.04
CA LEU A 569 -15.72 15.61 4.88
C LEU A 569 -15.79 14.53 5.96
N VAL A 570 -16.91 14.43 6.67
CA VAL A 570 -17.11 13.46 7.74
C VAL A 570 -17.08 12.02 7.20
N SER A 571 -17.73 11.77 6.06
CA SER A 571 -17.69 10.47 5.37
C SER A 571 -16.28 10.12 4.90
N THR A 572 -15.51 11.11 4.44
CA THR A 572 -14.10 10.92 4.06
C THR A 572 -13.23 10.61 5.27
N VAL A 573 -13.42 11.32 6.39
CA VAL A 573 -12.72 11.05 7.65
C VAL A 573 -13.05 9.65 8.15
N HIS A 574 -14.32 9.24 8.09
CA HIS A 574 -14.72 7.87 8.42
C HIS A 574 -13.99 6.85 7.55
N SER A 575 -14.06 7.03 6.22
CA SER A 575 -13.43 6.13 5.25
C SER A 575 -11.92 6.02 5.44
N TYR A 576 -11.25 7.11 5.80
CA TYR A 576 -9.80 7.13 6.01
C TYR A 576 -9.37 6.61 7.38
N LEU A 577 -10.23 6.73 8.40
CA LEU A 577 -9.98 6.10 9.70
C LEU A 577 -10.17 4.60 9.64
N LEU A 578 -11.17 4.13 8.88
CA LEU A 578 -11.32 2.72 8.55
C LEU A 578 -10.17 2.27 7.65
N ASN A 579 -9.87 2.96 6.57
CA ASN A 579 -8.86 2.52 5.63
C ASN A 579 -7.87 3.64 5.27
N PRO A 580 -6.77 3.78 6.05
CA PRO A 580 -5.75 4.79 5.81
C PRO A 580 -5.08 4.69 4.43
N SER A 581 -5.17 3.53 3.75
CA SER A 581 -4.59 3.32 2.42
C SER A 581 -5.40 3.97 1.29
N LEU A 582 -6.66 4.35 1.54
CA LEU A 582 -7.49 5.10 0.58
C LEU A 582 -7.05 6.55 0.44
N ALA A 583 -6.31 7.08 1.41
CA ALA A 583 -5.86 8.46 1.37
C ALA A 583 -4.81 8.65 0.26
N PRO A 584 -5.05 9.53 -0.73
CA PRO A 584 -4.10 9.79 -1.82
C PRO A 584 -2.92 10.59 -1.26
N GLN A 585 -1.93 9.88 -0.72
CA GLN A 585 -0.77 10.52 -0.09
C GLN A 585 0.54 10.05 -0.67
N ALA A 586 1.33 11.01 -1.16
CA ALA A 586 2.76 10.82 -1.34
C ALA A 586 3.38 10.44 0.02
N LYS A 587 4.32 9.50 0.02
CA LYS A 587 5.08 9.16 1.23
C LYS A 587 6.30 10.07 1.31
N PRO A 588 6.68 10.57 2.51
CA PRO A 588 7.91 11.33 2.68
C PRO A 588 9.11 10.48 2.26
N SER A 589 10.09 11.10 1.59
CA SER A 589 11.33 10.44 1.21
C SER A 589 12.09 9.97 2.44
N ARG A 590 12.87 8.89 2.28
CA ARG A 590 13.79 8.46 3.35
C ARG A 590 14.90 9.50 3.49
N PRO A 591 15.23 9.95 4.72
CA PRO A 591 16.34 10.86 4.93
C PRO A 591 17.67 10.25 4.46
N SER A 592 18.40 11.00 3.64
CA SER A 592 19.72 10.63 3.11
C SER A 592 20.81 11.29 3.97
N PRO A 593 21.63 10.50 4.71
CA PRO A 593 22.73 11.06 5.49
C PRO A 593 23.73 11.80 4.62
N GLY A 594 24.10 13.02 5.03
CA GLY A 594 25.09 13.82 4.32
C GLY A 594 24.51 14.66 3.18
N LEU A 595 23.24 14.49 2.82
CA LEU A 595 22.56 15.36 1.85
C LEU A 595 22.24 16.72 2.49
N ALA A 596 22.68 17.79 1.84
CA ALA A 596 22.46 19.18 2.20
C ALA A 596 21.73 19.90 1.06
N ILE A 597 20.63 20.60 1.35
CA ILE A 597 19.80 21.27 0.35
C ILE A 597 19.50 22.70 0.81
N TRP A 598 19.46 23.64 -0.13
CA TRP A 598 18.91 24.98 0.11
C TRP A 598 17.65 25.22 -0.73
N TYR A 599 16.59 25.76 -0.13
CA TYR A 599 15.33 26.10 -0.82
C TYR A 599 14.55 27.25 -0.14
N PRO A 600 13.98 28.22 -0.88
CA PRO A 600 14.02 28.39 -2.33
C PRO A 600 15.35 28.99 -2.82
N ALA A 601 15.60 28.90 -4.12
CA ALA A 601 16.66 29.66 -4.79
C ALA A 601 16.16 31.10 -4.99
N ALA A 602 16.49 32.02 -4.07
CA ALA A 602 16.05 33.40 -4.11
C ALA A 602 17.24 34.36 -4.12
N ASP A 603 17.18 35.38 -4.99
CA ASP A 603 18.29 36.33 -5.24
C ASP A 603 18.73 37.06 -3.98
N TRP A 604 17.78 37.45 -3.12
CA TRP A 604 18.09 38.14 -1.87
C TRP A 604 18.92 37.29 -0.90
N SER A 605 18.90 35.96 -1.06
CA SER A 605 19.63 35.00 -0.22
C SER A 605 20.87 34.43 -0.92
N ALA A 606 21.27 34.96 -2.09
CA ALA A 606 22.31 34.37 -2.93
C ALA A 606 23.65 34.19 -2.19
N GLU A 607 24.13 35.21 -1.47
CA GLU A 607 25.37 35.15 -0.70
C GLU A 607 25.31 34.06 0.40
N ILE A 608 24.17 33.99 1.11
CA ILE A 608 23.92 32.98 2.15
C ILE A 608 23.89 31.56 1.55
N GLN A 609 23.30 31.40 0.36
CA GLN A 609 23.27 30.13 -0.37
C GLN A 609 24.65 29.67 -0.81
N GLU A 610 25.44 30.57 -1.38
CA GLU A 610 26.81 30.27 -1.78
C GLU A 610 27.65 29.87 -0.57
N GLN A 611 27.51 30.60 0.54
CA GLN A 611 28.20 30.30 1.77
C GLN A 611 27.78 28.95 2.38
N PHE A 612 26.50 28.59 2.30
CA PHE A 612 25.99 27.28 2.70
C PHE A 612 26.61 26.17 1.86
N ARG A 613 26.62 26.30 0.53
CA ARG A 613 27.18 25.30 -0.39
C ARG A 613 28.68 25.13 -0.20
N PHE A 614 29.40 26.24 -0.11
CA PHE A 614 30.84 26.24 0.11
C PHE A 614 31.19 25.56 1.44
N ALA A 615 30.46 25.87 2.52
CA ALA A 615 30.68 25.21 3.81
C ALA A 615 30.32 23.71 3.75
N ALA A 616 29.25 23.34 3.04
CA ALA A 616 28.82 21.95 2.92
C ALA A 616 29.83 21.09 2.16
N SER A 617 30.41 21.61 1.06
CA SER A 617 31.43 20.90 0.30
C SER A 617 32.72 20.69 1.09
N GLN A 618 33.17 21.69 1.86
CA GLN A 618 34.31 21.57 2.77
C GLN A 618 34.11 20.47 3.82
N GLU A 619 32.86 20.28 4.27
CA GLU A 619 32.50 19.26 5.26
C GLU A 619 32.21 17.87 4.66
N SER A 620 32.44 17.68 3.34
CA SER A 620 32.13 16.46 2.59
C SER A 620 30.63 16.08 2.61
N LEU A 621 29.75 17.07 2.65
CA LEU A 621 28.30 16.90 2.46
C LEU A 621 27.97 16.97 0.96
N ASN A 622 26.97 16.19 0.53
CA ASN A 622 26.43 16.29 -0.83
C ASN A 622 25.48 17.49 -0.90
N ALA A 623 25.95 18.62 -1.42
CA ALA A 623 25.16 19.85 -1.55
C ALA A 623 24.42 19.88 -2.89
N GLU A 624 23.10 19.76 -2.87
CA GLU A 624 22.27 19.82 -4.08
C GLU A 624 21.63 21.21 -4.28
N ARG A 625 21.44 21.59 -5.55
CA ARG A 625 20.73 22.81 -5.96
C ARG A 625 19.35 22.45 -6.47
N ILE A 626 18.33 23.03 -5.88
CA ILE A 626 16.99 23.07 -6.46
C ILE A 626 16.90 24.35 -7.29
N THR A 627 16.55 24.22 -8.57
CA THR A 627 16.35 25.37 -9.46
C THR A 627 14.92 25.91 -9.30
N PRO A 628 14.67 27.20 -9.57
CA PRO A 628 13.31 27.77 -9.54
C PRO A 628 12.30 27.02 -10.41
N ASP A 629 12.75 26.44 -11.54
CA ASP A 629 11.90 25.69 -12.46
C ASP A 629 11.63 24.24 -12.03
N THR A 630 12.20 23.79 -10.90
CA THR A 630 12.01 22.42 -10.42
C THR A 630 10.55 22.22 -9.98
N PRO A 631 9.81 21.22 -10.52
CA PRO A 631 8.44 20.96 -10.11
C PRO A 631 8.34 20.71 -8.59
N ASP A 632 7.34 21.30 -7.93
CA ASP A 632 7.17 21.21 -6.48
C ASP A 632 7.14 19.77 -5.94
N SER A 633 6.62 18.81 -6.72
CA SER A 633 6.62 17.39 -6.34
C SER A 633 8.04 16.81 -6.20
N ILE A 634 8.97 17.26 -7.06
CA ILE A 634 10.39 16.91 -7.01
C ILE A 634 11.06 17.66 -5.86
N VAL A 635 10.75 18.96 -5.67
CA VAL A 635 11.22 19.76 -4.52
C VAL A 635 10.87 19.07 -3.21
N ILE A 636 9.59 18.68 -3.02
CA ILE A 636 9.14 17.96 -1.82
C ILE A 636 9.93 16.67 -1.64
N LYS A 637 10.11 15.87 -2.71
CA LYS A 637 10.84 14.61 -2.63
C LYS A 637 12.31 14.81 -2.23
N GLN A 638 13.00 15.79 -2.83
CA GLN A 638 14.42 16.06 -2.56
C GLN A 638 14.62 16.71 -1.20
N ALA A 639 13.95 17.83 -0.93
CA ALA A 639 14.11 18.58 0.32
C ALA A 639 13.73 17.75 1.56
N THR A 640 12.67 16.93 1.48
CA THR A 640 12.31 16.05 2.61
C THR A 640 13.29 14.90 2.84
N SER A 641 14.19 14.62 1.90
CA SER A 641 15.30 13.66 2.08
C SER A 641 16.56 14.30 2.69
N ALA A 642 16.65 15.63 2.75
CA ALA A 642 17.84 16.32 3.25
C ALA A 642 18.12 16.01 4.72
N SER A 643 19.38 15.79 5.06
CA SER A 643 19.84 15.72 6.45
C SER A 643 20.15 17.11 7.03
N LEU A 644 20.49 18.06 6.16
CA LEU A 644 20.65 19.48 6.46
C LEU A 644 19.85 20.28 5.43
N LEU A 645 18.84 21.04 5.88
CA LEU A 645 18.01 21.88 5.02
C LEU A 645 18.25 23.36 5.37
N GLY A 646 18.81 24.14 4.44
CA GLY A 646 18.77 25.59 4.50
C GLY A 646 17.51 26.11 3.82
N VAL A 647 16.85 27.10 4.42
CA VAL A 647 15.66 27.73 3.85
C VAL A 647 15.70 29.25 3.94
N GLY A 648 15.11 29.89 2.94
CA GLY A 648 14.86 31.33 2.94
C GLY A 648 13.36 31.62 3.09
N LEU A 649 13.00 32.61 3.91
CA LEU A 649 11.64 33.12 4.05
C LEU A 649 11.60 34.60 3.70
N ASP A 650 10.64 35.00 2.89
CA ASP A 650 10.52 36.37 2.37
C ASP A 650 9.11 36.98 2.44
N GLY A 651 8.15 36.26 3.03
CA GLY A 651 6.77 36.70 3.19
C GLY A 651 5.88 36.42 1.99
N THR A 652 6.41 35.79 0.93
CA THR A 652 5.60 35.41 -0.23
C THR A 652 4.80 34.14 0.01
N THR A 653 3.86 33.82 -0.88
CA THR A 653 3.09 32.56 -0.84
C THR A 653 3.97 31.31 -0.98
N SER A 654 5.20 31.45 -1.46
CA SER A 654 6.18 30.36 -1.57
C SER A 654 6.65 29.85 -0.20
N ASP A 655 6.60 30.69 0.83
CA ASP A 655 6.92 30.33 2.22
C ASP A 655 6.01 29.22 2.75
N ALA A 656 4.80 29.05 2.21
CA ALA A 656 3.93 27.93 2.55
C ALA A 656 4.62 26.58 2.27
N LEU A 657 5.27 26.43 1.11
CA LEU A 657 6.00 25.19 0.82
C LEU A 657 7.19 25.03 1.78
N VAL A 658 7.89 26.12 2.12
CA VAL A 658 9.00 26.10 3.09
C VAL A 658 8.54 25.57 4.44
N HIS A 659 7.47 26.14 5.01
CA HIS A 659 6.89 25.70 6.29
C HIS A 659 6.48 24.22 6.26
N TYR A 660 5.88 23.78 5.16
CA TYR A 660 5.50 22.38 4.95
C TYR A 660 6.73 21.45 4.97
N LEU A 661 7.81 21.82 4.27
CA LEU A 661 9.05 21.05 4.25
C LEU A 661 9.69 20.98 5.64
N CYS A 662 9.75 22.11 6.34
CA CYS A 662 10.30 22.17 7.69
C CYS A 662 9.54 21.26 8.66
N GLY A 663 8.21 21.28 8.61
CA GLY A 663 7.37 20.36 9.40
C GLY A 663 7.73 18.90 9.14
N ALA A 664 7.85 18.51 7.87
CA ALA A 664 8.19 17.14 7.48
C ALA A 664 9.56 16.67 8.00
N ILE A 665 10.54 17.59 8.08
CA ILE A 665 11.85 17.30 8.64
C ILE A 665 11.80 17.14 10.16
N VAL A 666 11.13 18.05 10.87
CA VAL A 666 10.99 18.01 12.34
C VAL A 666 10.26 16.74 12.79
N ALA A 667 9.28 16.27 12.01
CA ALA A 667 8.56 15.03 12.28
C ALA A 667 9.44 13.77 12.25
N ALA A 668 10.48 13.77 11.41
CA ALA A 668 11.44 12.69 11.26
C ALA A 668 12.86 13.21 11.53
N PRO A 669 13.20 13.55 12.78
CA PRO A 669 14.36 14.37 13.11
C PRO A 669 15.71 13.64 12.99
N ARG A 670 15.71 12.39 12.54
CA ARG A 670 16.91 11.52 12.50
C ARG A 670 17.10 10.91 11.11
N ALA A 671 18.36 10.79 10.68
CA ALA A 671 18.79 10.17 9.43
C ALA A 671 19.73 8.96 9.65
N GLY A 672 19.85 8.11 8.62
CA GLY A 672 20.70 6.90 8.60
C GLY A 672 20.03 5.64 9.17
N GLN A 673 20.47 4.43 8.79
CA GLN A 673 19.85 3.22 9.38
C GLN A 673 20.17 3.16 10.88
N GLY A 674 19.14 3.03 11.71
CA GLY A 674 19.20 3.14 13.17
C GLY A 674 18.92 4.54 13.73
N GLY A 675 18.79 5.59 12.89
CA GLY A 675 18.32 6.91 13.30
C GLY A 675 19.23 7.63 14.31
N THR A 676 20.53 7.68 14.05
CA THR A 676 21.53 8.22 15.00
C THR A 676 22.06 9.61 14.64
N LEU A 677 21.88 10.08 13.40
CA LEU A 677 22.28 11.44 12.98
C LEU A 677 21.07 12.39 13.07
N THR A 678 21.13 13.42 13.90
CA THR A 678 20.06 14.43 14.00
C THR A 678 20.05 15.33 12.78
N ARG A 679 18.88 15.54 12.17
CA ARG A 679 18.69 16.45 11.03
C ARG A 679 18.62 17.90 11.52
N ARG A 680 18.98 18.84 10.65
CA ARG A 680 18.98 20.28 10.97
C ARG A 680 18.29 21.11 9.90
N ILE A 681 17.67 22.21 10.34
CA ILE A 681 17.04 23.22 9.50
C ILE A 681 17.70 24.57 9.83
N LEU A 682 18.22 25.26 8.83
CA LEU A 682 18.78 26.61 8.96
C LEU A 682 17.83 27.57 8.25
N ILE A 683 17.36 28.61 8.94
CA ILE A 683 16.38 29.55 8.39
C ILE A 683 17.03 30.92 8.27
N ALA A 684 17.05 31.46 7.05
CA ALA A 684 17.34 32.87 6.80
C ALA A 684 16.03 33.61 6.49
N THR A 685 15.90 34.83 6.98
CA THR A 685 14.77 35.73 6.67
C THR A 685 15.28 36.92 5.87
N ARG A 686 14.42 37.49 5.01
CA ARG A 686 14.79 38.68 4.24
C ARG A 686 15.15 39.86 5.17
N ASN A 687 16.24 40.55 4.85
CA ASN A 687 16.68 41.72 5.61
C ASN A 687 15.56 42.78 5.69
N GLY A 688 15.27 43.25 6.90
CA GLY A 688 14.21 44.23 7.18
C GLY A 688 12.86 43.63 7.57
N SER A 689 12.69 42.31 7.50
CA SER A 689 11.52 41.61 8.04
C SER A 689 11.79 41.12 9.46
N ASP A 690 10.81 41.25 10.36
CA ASP A 690 10.89 40.65 11.68
C ASP A 690 10.77 39.11 11.54
N PRO A 691 11.76 38.31 12.00
CA PRO A 691 11.66 36.86 11.97
C PRO A 691 10.41 36.30 12.65
N SER A 692 9.86 37.02 13.63
CA SER A 692 8.63 36.62 14.33
C SER A 692 7.36 36.71 13.46
N GLU A 693 7.40 37.48 12.37
CA GLU A 693 6.30 37.59 11.41
C GLU A 693 6.36 36.51 10.32
N LEU A 694 7.57 36.06 9.97
CA LEU A 694 7.78 35.11 8.87
C LEU A 694 7.91 33.66 9.33
N VAL A 695 8.53 33.42 10.49
CA VAL A 695 8.76 32.07 11.01
C VAL A 695 7.59 31.66 11.88
N ALA A 696 6.87 30.61 11.49
CA ALA A 696 5.84 30.02 12.33
C ALA A 696 6.35 29.74 13.76
N GLU A 697 5.56 30.09 14.77
CA GLU A 697 5.91 29.91 16.19
C GLU A 697 6.19 28.42 16.49
N SER A 698 5.40 27.54 15.86
CA SER A 698 5.59 26.09 15.95
C SER A 698 6.94 25.61 15.41
N LEU A 699 7.52 26.35 14.46
CA LEU A 699 8.80 26.05 13.83
C LEU A 699 9.97 26.65 14.63
N ALA A 700 9.87 27.91 15.05
CA ALA A 700 10.92 28.63 15.78
C ALA A 700 11.37 27.90 17.06
N ASN A 701 10.43 27.21 17.73
CA ASN A 701 10.67 26.48 18.99
C ASN A 701 11.14 25.03 18.80
N CYS A 702 11.61 24.64 17.61
CA CYS A 702 12.12 23.29 17.35
C CYS A 702 13.63 23.19 17.60
N GLN A 703 14.07 22.12 18.26
CA GLN A 703 15.50 21.88 18.52
C GLN A 703 16.32 21.65 17.24
N GLU A 704 15.66 21.22 16.16
CA GLU A 704 16.24 21.00 14.85
C GLU A 704 16.50 22.31 14.09
N VAL A 705 15.93 23.43 14.53
CA VAL A 705 15.93 24.70 13.82
C VAL A 705 16.99 25.65 14.36
N SER A 706 17.64 26.40 13.47
CA SER A 706 18.54 27.50 13.83
C SER A 706 18.23 28.70 12.94
N LEU A 707 17.91 29.83 13.56
CA LEU A 707 17.72 31.10 12.87
C LEU A 707 19.08 31.73 12.56
N LEU A 708 19.32 32.02 11.29
CA LEU A 708 20.56 32.59 10.79
C LEU A 708 20.50 34.11 10.91
N LYS A 709 21.56 34.70 11.47
CA LYS A 709 21.70 36.15 11.62
C LYS A 709 22.44 36.79 10.46
N ASP A 710 23.40 36.06 9.89
CA ASP A 710 24.31 36.51 8.84
C ASP A 710 24.95 35.32 8.10
N ALA A 711 25.71 35.59 7.04
CA ALA A 711 26.41 34.56 6.28
C ALA A 711 27.48 33.80 7.11
N ALA A 712 28.07 34.43 8.14
CA ALA A 712 29.06 33.78 9.00
C ALA A 712 28.41 32.69 9.88
N SER A 713 27.19 32.94 10.36
CA SER A 713 26.40 32.00 11.15
C SER A 713 26.05 30.73 10.36
N VAL A 714 25.84 30.84 9.05
CA VAL A 714 25.63 29.70 8.14
C VAL A 714 26.82 28.76 8.20
N ARG A 715 28.03 29.30 8.00
CA ARG A 715 29.27 28.52 7.98
C ARG A 715 29.45 27.77 9.30
N HIS A 716 29.22 28.44 10.42
CA HIS A 716 29.33 27.82 11.75
C HIS A 716 28.39 26.62 11.91
N HIS A 717 27.10 26.78 11.58
CA HIS A 717 26.12 25.70 11.72
C HIS A 717 26.37 24.52 10.77
N VAL A 718 26.78 24.80 9.53
CA VAL A 718 27.14 23.75 8.56
C VAL A 718 28.36 22.96 9.05
N GLN A 719 29.40 23.61 9.57
CA GLN A 719 30.58 22.96 10.14
C GLN A 719 30.25 22.12 11.39
N GLN A 720 29.35 22.61 12.25
CA GLN A 720 28.87 21.85 13.39
C GLN A 720 28.15 20.57 12.96
N PHE A 721 27.28 20.67 11.96
CA PHE A 721 26.59 19.51 11.39
C PHE A 721 27.56 18.54 10.69
N GLY A 722 28.52 19.06 9.91
CA GLY A 722 29.55 18.28 9.23
C GLY A 722 30.40 17.43 10.19
N ARG A 723 30.75 17.99 11.36
CA ARG A 723 31.39 17.23 12.44
C ARG A 723 30.52 16.07 12.95
N GLN A 724 29.23 16.30 13.16
CA GLN A 724 28.28 15.24 13.58
C GLN A 724 28.15 14.15 12.50
N TYR A 725 28.08 14.54 11.23
CA TYR A 725 28.03 13.62 10.10
C TYR A 725 29.29 12.75 10.00
N ARG A 726 30.49 13.33 10.13
CA ARG A 726 31.75 12.57 10.15
C ARG A 726 31.78 11.55 11.29
N GLN A 727 31.46 11.97 12.51
CA GLN A 727 31.40 11.07 13.66
C GLN A 727 30.43 9.90 13.42
N TRP A 728 29.26 10.17 12.83
CA TRP A 728 28.30 9.15 12.44
C TRP A 728 28.86 8.19 11.39
N ARG A 729 29.49 8.72 10.33
CA ARG A 729 30.10 7.95 9.24
C ARG A 729 31.23 7.05 9.74
N ASP A 730 32.08 7.56 10.62
CA ASP A 730 33.25 6.84 11.12
C ASP A 730 32.84 5.73 12.11
N ARG A 731 31.80 5.95 12.93
CA ARG A 731 31.20 4.90 13.76
C ARG A 731 30.63 3.74 12.93
N ARG A 732 30.14 4.02 11.72
CA ARG A 732 29.66 2.99 10.80
C ARG A 732 30.76 2.14 10.19
N LYS A 733 31.92 2.72 9.89
CA LYS A 733 33.05 1.96 9.34
C LYS A 733 33.65 0.96 10.33
N ARG A 734 33.40 1.16 11.64
CA ARG A 734 33.91 0.31 12.73
C ARG A 734 32.95 -0.82 13.15
N LYS A 735 31.71 -0.82 12.64
CA LYS A 735 30.71 -1.86 12.85
C LYS A 735 30.53 -2.64 11.57
#